data_AF-A0ABD2LFC6-F1
#
_entry.id   AF-A0ABD2LFC6-F1
#
_cell.length_a   1.000
_cell.length_b   1.000
_cell.length_c   1.000
_cell.angle_alpha   90.00
_cell.angle_beta   90.00
_cell.angle_gamma   90.00
#
_symmetry.space_group_name_H-M   'P 1'
#
loop_
_entity.id
_entity.type
_entity.pdbx_description
1 polymer ?
#
loop_
_entity_poly.entity_id
_entity_poly.type
_entity_poly.pdbx_seq_one_letter_code
_entity_poly.pdbx_strand_id
1 'polypeptide(L)'
;MASSLISGQMQQPTNISANNNNFNNNNSNNNSEFAPLHMEMFDFLCTFHRVKRIQSKDTTQCGQLQEDQSLSTDQRVEQLNRSLYKILIEIEAKIAALSSSSSSTADTVPVGYFDEWSFLCWSLLSVANRLESDQDTHLLDYGGKHFKEKIHAALVELVNKAHRMQPPPTVQPNDQQFERFYQAYVTALISLHELYTLCQQKCLTSAEFEAHLANFKKQLVAALALQRDFSNCHGNLLWRKLREHQIHRMTHYGYDNRTFMDSALSFYAHMLYNLGVLAARIQGFSVEIRSNKALAPTGTKLVGPLLDMVYGMADVLLGDSIICLEPSVNPILVTNNLFPMKIVSLCRFCFFRDFSLQIVSEEVAQQIQQEMRHRKTFDPPSPVRKTPSAALLAMKPATGVKRNNAKASEEGGNTAHKKSDVNSRECISIPPLFDAEHNGWCATYPHLLCTTRQKDSLLDARSAMQTGKRPLFYFHVRAEFFSFVGTLSTAHTLSMPFTIATRRNQDCQVQRMMSSYTATCFWLYGTNVLDGLLIQWFDGEIDWKHFKLLYSLYFAMNAEVKRRFTDEDFTILQHKMHCPECSEGGFSSPPFRVSFKNVLCPHLHFSAAKCDLRFSIWRGMLELLHLFNDAKTETRHLWECGLLLGLMEMKTVNVLAKF
;
A
#
# COMPACT_ATOMS: atom_id res chain seq x y z
N MET A 1 6.67 66.56 7.63
CA MET A 1 6.74 65.91 8.95
C MET A 1 7.60 64.67 8.77
N ALA A 2 8.92 64.83 8.88
CA ALA A 2 9.70 64.61 10.10
C ALA A 2 9.75 63.10 10.44
N SER A 3 10.88 62.42 10.15
CA SER A 3 11.90 61.99 11.14
C SER A 3 11.63 60.55 11.60
N SER A 4 12.51 59.54 11.64
CA SER A 4 13.97 59.35 11.73
C SER A 4 14.24 57.83 11.56
N LEU A 5 15.24 57.29 10.82
CA LEU A 5 16.66 57.09 11.19
C LEU A 5 16.83 56.42 12.59
N ILE A 6 17.50 55.29 12.87
CA ILE A 6 18.77 54.70 12.40
C ILE A 6 18.97 53.27 12.99
N SER A 7 19.74 52.43 12.27
CA SER A 7 20.60 51.28 12.68
C SER A 7 20.04 50.02 13.37
N GLY A 8 20.59 48.87 12.95
CA GLY A 8 20.81 47.76 13.87
C GLY A 8 20.98 46.37 13.25
N GLN A 9 22.23 46.04 12.93
CA GLN A 9 22.80 44.68 12.96
C GLN A 9 22.46 43.67 11.83
N MET A 10 23.50 43.37 11.06
CA MET A 10 23.72 42.09 10.39
C MET A 10 23.56 40.95 11.40
N GLN A 11 22.64 40.03 11.14
CA GLN A 11 22.70 38.68 11.70
C GLN A 11 23.05 37.71 10.57
N GLN A 12 24.16 37.00 10.78
CA GLN A 12 24.64 35.88 10.00
C GLN A 12 23.51 34.83 9.84
N PRO A 13 23.32 34.22 8.66
CA PRO A 13 22.57 32.98 8.59
C PRO A 13 23.41 31.89 9.28
N THR A 14 22.88 31.40 10.40
CA THR A 14 23.44 30.27 11.14
C THR A 14 23.51 29.04 10.24
N ASN A 15 24.69 28.43 10.24
CA ASN A 15 24.97 27.12 9.64
C ASN A 15 23.88 26.10 10.00
N ILE A 16 23.07 25.69 9.03
CA ILE A 16 22.32 24.43 9.13
C ILE A 16 23.27 23.34 8.64
N SER A 17 24.07 22.85 9.59
CA SER A 17 24.86 21.65 9.43
C SER A 17 23.95 20.45 9.15
N ALA A 18 24.36 19.66 8.16
CA ALA A 18 23.83 18.34 7.89
C ALA A 18 23.83 17.49 9.17
N ASN A 19 22.65 17.31 9.76
CA ASN A 19 22.46 16.33 10.81
C ASN A 19 22.00 15.02 10.18
N ASN A 20 22.91 14.04 10.23
CA ASN A 20 22.61 12.63 10.11
C ASN A 20 21.35 12.29 10.90
N ASN A 21 20.30 11.84 10.21
CA ASN A 21 19.17 11.19 10.84
C ASN A 21 19.63 9.84 11.41
N ASN A 22 20.13 9.88 12.64
CA ASN A 22 20.09 8.76 13.56
C ASN A 22 18.60 8.42 13.77
N PHE A 23 18.12 7.39 13.08
CA PHE A 23 16.91 6.67 13.44
C PHE A 23 17.15 5.97 14.79
N ASN A 24 17.09 6.75 15.87
CA ASN A 24 17.05 6.22 17.21
C ASN A 24 15.63 5.71 17.49
N ASN A 25 15.60 4.45 17.87
CA ASN A 25 14.45 3.59 18.02
C ASN A 25 13.74 3.85 19.36
N ASN A 26 13.25 5.08 19.58
CA ASN A 26 12.44 5.47 20.74
C ASN A 26 11.14 6.13 20.27
N ASN A 27 10.22 5.35 19.71
CA ASN A 27 8.81 5.71 19.59
C ASN A 27 7.99 4.72 20.41
N SER A 28 8.08 4.88 21.72
CA SER A 28 7.08 4.44 22.68
C SER A 28 6.66 5.67 23.47
N ASN A 29 5.36 5.99 23.43
CA ASN A 29 4.66 7.08 24.15
C ASN A 29 4.38 8.36 23.36
N ASN A 30 3.64 8.26 22.26
CA ASN A 30 2.65 9.28 21.93
C ASN A 30 1.27 8.60 21.92
N ASN A 31 0.56 8.71 23.05
CA ASN A 31 -0.79 8.19 23.24
C ASN A 31 -1.77 8.96 22.34
N SER A 32 -2.15 8.38 21.21
CA SER A 32 -3.46 8.65 20.63
C SER A 32 -4.51 7.88 21.45
N GLU A 33 -5.65 8.49 21.76
CA GLU A 33 -6.77 7.84 22.49
C GLU A 33 -7.26 6.55 21.81
N PHE A 34 -6.92 6.33 20.54
CA PHE A 34 -7.28 5.14 19.76
C PHE A 34 -6.32 3.95 19.95
N ALA A 35 -5.06 4.17 20.33
CA ALA A 35 -4.05 3.11 20.39
C ALA A 35 -4.33 1.98 21.42
N PRO A 36 -4.88 2.25 22.63
CA PRO A 36 -5.05 1.21 23.65
C PRO A 36 -6.01 0.08 23.24
N LEU A 37 -7.19 0.42 22.71
CA LEU A 37 -8.19 -0.58 22.29
C LEU A 37 -7.70 -1.38 21.08
N HIS A 38 -7.04 -0.74 20.12
CA HIS A 38 -6.43 -1.43 18.97
C HIS A 38 -5.40 -2.47 19.42
N MET A 39 -4.56 -2.13 20.40
CA MET A 39 -3.56 -3.04 20.93
C MET A 39 -4.18 -4.20 21.70
N GLU A 40 -5.17 -3.95 22.56
CA GLU A 40 -5.85 -5.02 23.30
C GLU A 40 -6.63 -5.96 22.36
N MET A 41 -7.30 -5.43 21.33
CA MET A 41 -7.93 -6.25 20.28
C MET A 41 -6.90 -7.10 19.52
N PHE A 42 -5.75 -6.53 19.16
CA PHE A 42 -4.70 -7.27 18.49
C PHE A 42 -4.14 -8.41 19.35
N ASP A 43 -3.89 -8.14 20.64
CA ASP A 43 -3.37 -9.14 21.58
C ASP A 43 -4.39 -10.25 21.84
N PHE A 44 -5.69 -9.91 21.92
CA PHE A 44 -6.78 -10.89 21.96
C PHE A 44 -6.75 -11.81 20.74
N LEU A 45 -6.68 -11.25 19.52
CA LEU A 45 -6.65 -12.02 18.28
C LEU A 45 -5.42 -12.92 18.18
N CYS A 46 -4.25 -12.43 18.59
CA CYS A 46 -3.02 -13.20 18.66
C CYS A 46 -3.15 -14.37 19.63
N THR A 47 -3.65 -14.12 20.85
CA THR A 47 -3.85 -15.16 21.88
C THR A 47 -4.84 -16.22 21.41
N PHE A 48 -5.94 -15.80 20.77
CA PHE A 48 -6.96 -16.71 20.23
C PHE A 48 -6.37 -17.65 19.17
N HIS A 49 -5.62 -17.10 18.22
CA HIS A 49 -4.96 -17.83 17.13
C HIS A 49 -3.66 -18.54 17.55
N ARG A 50 -3.30 -18.54 18.84
CA ARG A 50 -2.04 -19.09 19.38
C ARG A 50 -0.81 -18.53 18.67
N VAL A 51 -0.76 -17.22 18.54
CA VAL A 51 0.36 -16.52 17.93
C VAL A 51 0.93 -15.54 18.95
N LYS A 52 2.25 -15.50 19.11
CA LYS A 52 2.93 -14.53 19.97
C LYS A 52 3.91 -13.67 19.20
N ARG A 53 4.05 -12.42 19.64
CA ARG A 53 5.13 -11.53 19.19
C ARG A 53 6.45 -12.00 19.77
N ILE A 54 7.40 -12.32 18.90
CA ILE A 54 8.77 -12.65 19.28
C ILE A 54 9.43 -11.39 19.86
N GLN A 55 9.78 -11.46 21.15
CA GLN A 55 10.71 -10.52 21.76
C GLN A 55 12.12 -11.09 21.62
N SER A 56 12.85 -10.64 20.59
CA SER A 56 14.21 -11.10 20.30
C SER A 56 15.22 -9.96 20.42
N LYS A 57 16.43 -10.29 20.90
CA LYS A 57 17.59 -9.38 20.79
C LYS A 57 18.01 -9.17 19.34
N ASP A 58 17.65 -10.09 18.44
CA ASP A 58 17.80 -9.91 17.00
C ASP A 58 16.64 -9.06 16.46
N THR A 59 16.93 -7.81 16.10
CA THR A 59 15.94 -6.86 15.56
C THR A 59 15.35 -7.28 14.21
N THR A 60 15.91 -8.28 13.53
CA THR A 60 15.32 -8.86 12.31
C THR A 60 14.16 -9.82 12.60
N GLN A 61 14.11 -10.40 13.80
CA GLN A 61 13.06 -11.31 14.24
C GLN A 61 12.13 -10.67 15.28
N CYS A 62 12.56 -9.59 15.92
CA CYS A 62 11.76 -8.89 16.91
C CYS A 62 10.45 -8.37 16.28
N GLY A 63 9.33 -8.64 16.97
CA GLY A 63 7.98 -8.31 16.52
C GLY A 63 7.36 -9.33 15.55
N GLN A 64 8.14 -10.26 14.98
CA GLN A 64 7.57 -11.33 14.15
C GLN A 64 6.63 -12.20 14.98
N LEU A 65 5.57 -12.66 14.33
CA LEU A 65 4.56 -13.51 14.94
C LEU A 65 4.93 -14.99 14.71
N GLN A 66 4.94 -15.79 15.78
CA GLN A 66 5.18 -17.23 15.72
C GLN A 66 4.13 -17.98 16.54
N GLU A 67 3.85 -19.23 16.18
CA GLU A 67 3.00 -20.12 16.97
C GLU A 67 3.46 -20.18 18.43
N ASP A 68 2.52 -19.94 19.33
CA ASP A 68 2.72 -19.99 20.77
C ASP A 68 2.27 -21.34 21.32
N GLN A 69 3.24 -22.24 21.48
CA GLN A 69 3.05 -23.53 22.13
C GLN A 69 3.33 -23.47 23.64
N SER A 70 3.66 -22.30 24.19
CA SER A 70 4.09 -22.19 25.60
C SER A 70 2.97 -21.97 26.61
N LEU A 71 1.82 -21.45 26.16
CA LEU A 71 0.66 -21.24 27.03
C LEU A 71 -0.11 -22.55 27.23
N SER A 72 -0.38 -22.91 28.50
CA SER A 72 -1.35 -23.96 28.79
C SER A 72 -2.75 -23.51 28.40
N THR A 73 -3.66 -24.47 28.17
CA THR A 73 -5.06 -24.16 27.82
C THR A 73 -5.70 -23.25 28.87
N ASP A 74 -5.50 -23.50 30.17
CA ASP A 74 -6.10 -22.72 31.26
C ASP A 74 -5.57 -21.28 31.31
N GLN A 75 -4.26 -21.09 31.13
CA GLN A 75 -3.65 -19.76 31.07
C GLN A 75 -4.16 -18.97 29.86
N ARG A 76 -4.33 -19.63 28.71
CA ARG A 76 -4.92 -19.03 27.51
C ARG A 76 -6.34 -18.57 27.77
N VAL A 77 -7.15 -19.40 28.42
CA VAL A 77 -8.53 -19.08 28.80
C VAL A 77 -8.61 -17.87 29.72
N GLU A 78 -7.78 -17.83 30.77
CA GLU A 78 -7.74 -16.71 31.71
C GLU A 78 -7.36 -15.41 31.00
N GLN A 79 -6.34 -15.45 30.15
CA GLN A 79 -5.89 -14.29 29.37
C GLN A 79 -6.96 -13.80 28.41
N LEU A 80 -7.63 -14.71 27.68
CA LEU A 80 -8.73 -14.36 26.77
C LEU A 80 -9.90 -13.71 27.52
N ASN A 81 -10.32 -14.27 28.66
CA ASN A 81 -11.38 -13.70 29.50
C ASN A 81 -11.04 -12.29 29.99
N ARG A 82 -9.79 -12.07 30.43
CA ARG A 82 -9.32 -10.77 30.89
C ARG A 82 -9.31 -9.74 29.78
N SER A 83 -8.83 -10.11 28.58
CA SER A 83 -8.84 -9.23 27.42
C SER A 83 -10.26 -8.91 26.96
N LEU A 84 -11.15 -9.90 26.90
CA LEU A 84 -12.57 -9.71 26.55
C LEU A 84 -13.26 -8.71 27.49
N TYR A 85 -13.03 -8.83 28.80
CA TYR A 85 -13.62 -7.92 29.77
C TYR A 85 -13.18 -6.46 29.53
N LYS A 86 -11.89 -6.22 29.30
CA LYS A 86 -11.37 -4.88 28.99
C LYS A 86 -11.90 -4.35 27.67
N ILE A 87 -11.87 -5.16 26.61
CA ILE A 87 -12.36 -4.81 25.28
C ILE A 87 -13.82 -4.36 25.38
N LEU A 88 -14.66 -5.11 26.09
CA LEU A 88 -16.08 -4.79 26.19
C LEU A 88 -16.34 -3.51 26.99
N ILE A 89 -15.63 -3.27 28.09
CA ILE A 89 -15.76 -2.02 28.86
C ILE A 89 -15.41 -0.82 27.99
N GLU A 90 -14.30 -0.89 27.27
CA GLU A 90 -13.82 0.20 26.43
C GLU A 90 -14.76 0.45 25.24
N ILE A 91 -15.26 -0.63 24.63
CA ILE A 91 -16.25 -0.54 23.55
C ILE A 91 -17.57 0.04 24.08
N GLU A 92 -18.10 -0.42 25.21
CA GLU A 92 -19.33 0.11 25.84
C GLU A 92 -19.18 1.62 26.11
N ALA A 93 -18.04 2.06 26.65
CA ALA A 93 -17.77 3.48 26.89
C ALA A 93 -17.72 4.31 25.60
N LYS A 94 -17.06 3.79 24.55
CA LYS A 94 -16.99 4.45 23.23
C LYS A 94 -18.33 4.48 22.53
N ILE A 95 -19.13 3.41 22.63
CA ILE A 95 -20.51 3.38 22.13
C ILE A 95 -21.33 4.45 22.84
N ALA A 96 -21.26 4.56 24.16
CA ALA A 96 -21.99 5.59 24.91
C ALA A 96 -21.63 7.01 24.44
N ALA A 97 -20.35 7.27 24.15
CA ALA A 97 -19.85 8.55 23.65
C ALA A 97 -20.19 8.85 22.18
N LEU A 98 -20.51 7.84 21.36
CA LEU A 98 -20.89 8.05 19.96
C LEU A 98 -22.15 8.91 19.84
N SER A 99 -22.10 9.91 18.95
CA SER A 99 -23.25 10.74 18.58
C SER A 99 -24.38 9.89 18.01
N SER A 100 -25.61 10.16 18.43
CA SER A 100 -26.80 9.49 17.91
C SER A 100 -27.39 10.27 16.74
N SER A 101 -28.01 9.56 15.79
CA SER A 101 -28.73 10.17 14.67
C SER A 101 -29.90 11.07 15.09
N SER A 102 -30.35 10.96 16.34
CA SER A 102 -31.45 11.73 16.93
C SER A 102 -31.04 13.05 17.59
N SER A 103 -29.74 13.29 17.84
CA SER A 103 -29.28 14.41 18.67
C SER A 103 -28.68 15.60 17.90
N SER A 104 -28.49 15.48 16.58
CA SER A 104 -27.95 16.57 15.76
C SER A 104 -29.05 17.33 15.02
N THR A 105 -29.27 18.59 15.40
CA THR A 105 -30.02 19.60 14.62
C THR A 105 -29.29 20.04 13.33
N ALA A 106 -28.14 19.43 13.02
CA ALA A 106 -27.37 19.62 11.81
C ALA A 106 -27.28 18.29 11.04
N ASP A 107 -27.63 18.29 9.75
CA ASP A 107 -27.56 17.14 8.84
C ASP A 107 -26.13 16.60 8.58
N THR A 108 -25.14 17.02 9.37
CA THR A 108 -23.72 16.72 9.18
C THR A 108 -23.24 15.66 10.17
N VAL A 109 -22.88 14.49 9.66
CA VAL A 109 -22.25 13.40 10.43
C VAL A 109 -20.85 13.83 10.87
N PRO A 110 -20.45 13.59 12.15
CA PRO A 110 -19.12 13.95 12.64
C PRO A 110 -18.00 13.30 11.83
N VAL A 111 -16.90 14.03 11.63
CA VAL A 111 -15.69 13.51 10.97
C VAL A 111 -15.16 12.30 11.75
N GLY A 112 -14.87 11.20 11.06
CA GLY A 112 -14.37 9.97 11.68
C GLY A 112 -15.45 9.09 12.30
N TYR A 113 -16.74 9.48 12.27
CA TYR A 113 -17.84 8.65 12.76
C TYR A 113 -17.86 7.26 12.10
N PHE A 114 -17.76 7.20 10.77
CA PHE A 114 -17.79 5.92 10.05
C PHE A 114 -16.61 5.02 10.37
N ASP A 115 -15.43 5.60 10.65
CA ASP A 115 -14.26 4.85 11.09
C ASP A 115 -14.49 4.24 12.48
N GLU A 116 -14.90 5.07 13.46
CA GLU A 116 -15.10 4.61 14.85
C GLU A 116 -16.27 3.62 14.95
N TRP A 117 -17.40 3.91 14.31
CA TRP A 117 -18.54 3.00 14.30
C TRP A 117 -18.16 1.64 13.70
N SER A 118 -17.46 1.66 12.57
CA SER A 118 -17.02 0.42 11.91
C SER A 118 -16.03 -0.35 12.77
N PHE A 119 -15.07 0.35 13.39
CA PHE A 119 -14.12 -0.29 14.30
C PHE A 119 -14.82 -1.01 15.45
N LEU A 120 -15.75 -0.35 16.13
CA LEU A 120 -16.50 -0.94 17.25
C LEU A 120 -17.36 -2.12 16.79
N CYS A 121 -18.10 -1.96 15.69
CA CYS A 121 -18.98 -3.00 15.14
C CYS A 121 -18.19 -4.24 14.76
N TRP A 122 -17.16 -4.08 13.93
CA TRP A 122 -16.37 -5.19 13.42
C TRP A 122 -15.54 -5.86 14.50
N SER A 123 -15.10 -5.12 15.52
CA SER A 123 -14.45 -5.70 16.71
C SER A 123 -15.40 -6.61 17.48
N LEU A 124 -16.64 -6.16 17.75
CA LEU A 124 -17.66 -6.96 18.42
C LEU A 124 -18.04 -8.20 17.60
N LEU A 125 -18.26 -8.06 16.29
CA LEU A 125 -18.58 -9.19 15.41
C LEU A 125 -17.43 -10.20 15.33
N SER A 126 -16.19 -9.72 15.22
CA SER A 126 -14.98 -10.54 15.19
C SER A 126 -14.81 -11.37 16.46
N VAL A 127 -15.12 -10.79 17.62
CA VAL A 127 -15.18 -11.50 18.90
C VAL A 127 -16.35 -12.49 18.91
N ALA A 128 -17.56 -12.05 18.55
CA ALA A 128 -18.76 -12.90 18.56
C ALA A 128 -18.58 -14.20 17.78
N ASN A 129 -18.07 -14.14 16.55
CA ASN A 129 -17.87 -15.32 15.72
C ASN A 129 -16.85 -16.31 16.31
N ARG A 130 -15.80 -15.79 16.97
CA ARG A 130 -14.80 -16.61 17.66
C ARG A 130 -15.37 -17.29 18.91
N LEU A 131 -16.37 -16.67 19.56
CA LEU A 131 -17.10 -17.25 20.69
C LEU A 131 -18.17 -18.28 20.26
N GLU A 132 -18.60 -18.26 19.00
CA GLU A 132 -19.62 -19.16 18.44
C GLU A 132 -19.03 -20.43 17.80
N SER A 133 -17.72 -20.47 17.53
CA SER A 133 -17.05 -21.66 16.97
C SER A 133 -17.08 -22.85 17.94
N ASP A 134 -17.77 -23.93 17.55
CA ASP A 134 -17.90 -25.19 18.31
C ASP A 134 -16.56 -25.91 18.58
N GLN A 135 -15.46 -25.53 17.91
CA GLN A 135 -14.15 -26.14 18.14
C GLN A 135 -13.44 -25.62 19.39
N ASP A 136 -13.84 -24.46 19.91
CA ASP A 136 -13.21 -23.78 21.05
C ASP A 136 -14.25 -23.37 22.13
N THR A 137 -15.50 -23.84 22.04
CA THR A 137 -16.60 -23.56 23.00
C THR A 137 -16.28 -24.00 24.44
N HIS A 138 -15.33 -24.92 24.63
CA HIS A 138 -14.83 -25.35 25.94
C HIS A 138 -13.84 -24.35 26.59
N LEU A 139 -13.44 -23.27 25.91
CA LEU A 139 -12.52 -22.28 26.48
C LEU A 139 -13.18 -21.30 27.46
N LEU A 140 -14.51 -21.22 27.54
CA LEU A 140 -15.19 -20.15 28.28
C LEU A 140 -16.33 -20.70 29.13
N ASP A 141 -15.98 -21.57 30.09
CA ASP A 141 -16.91 -22.41 30.88
C ASP A 141 -17.98 -21.66 31.70
N TYR A 142 -17.74 -20.41 32.10
CA TYR A 142 -18.69 -19.67 32.97
C TYR A 142 -19.00 -18.23 32.50
N GLY A 143 -18.08 -17.58 31.77
CA GLY A 143 -18.26 -16.22 31.25
C GLY A 143 -18.79 -16.12 29.82
N GLY A 144 -18.70 -17.19 29.03
CA GLY A 144 -19.00 -17.14 27.59
C GLY A 144 -20.43 -16.73 27.26
N LYS A 145 -21.42 -17.15 28.07
CA LYS A 145 -22.82 -16.74 27.90
C LYS A 145 -23.04 -15.27 28.25
N HIS A 146 -22.49 -14.83 29.38
CA HIS A 146 -22.55 -13.42 29.82
C HIS A 146 -21.91 -12.47 28.81
N PHE A 147 -20.74 -12.85 28.27
CA PHE A 147 -20.08 -12.06 27.24
C PHE A 147 -20.88 -12.00 25.94
N LYS A 148 -21.51 -13.10 25.51
CA LYS A 148 -22.39 -13.11 24.33
C LYS A 148 -23.58 -12.17 24.50
N GLU A 149 -24.22 -12.16 25.67
CA GLU A 149 -25.33 -11.26 25.99
C GLU A 149 -24.88 -9.79 25.99
N LYS A 150 -23.72 -9.48 26.59
CA LYS A 150 -23.13 -8.13 26.56
C LYS A 150 -22.78 -7.66 25.14
N ILE A 151 -22.13 -8.52 24.35
CA ILE A 151 -21.80 -8.21 22.95
C ILE A 151 -23.06 -7.91 22.15
N HIS A 152 -24.10 -8.73 22.33
CA HIS A 152 -25.38 -8.52 21.67
C HIS A 152 -26.02 -7.18 22.08
N ALA A 153 -26.06 -6.86 23.38
CA ALA A 153 -26.58 -5.59 23.86
C ALA A 153 -25.81 -4.39 23.26
N ALA A 154 -24.47 -4.47 23.23
CA ALA A 154 -23.62 -3.45 22.63
C ALA A 154 -23.86 -3.29 21.11
N LEU A 155 -24.02 -4.40 20.37
CA LEU A 155 -24.35 -4.36 18.95
C LEU A 155 -25.72 -3.71 18.70
N VAL A 156 -26.72 -4.00 19.53
CA VAL A 156 -28.06 -3.38 19.43
C VAL A 156 -27.97 -1.87 19.66
N GLU A 157 -27.25 -1.43 20.70
CA GLU A 157 -27.04 0.00 20.96
C GLU A 157 -26.33 0.69 19.79
N LEU A 158 -25.31 0.05 19.24
CA LEU A 158 -24.54 0.56 18.11
C LEU A 158 -25.40 0.68 16.83
N VAL A 159 -26.26 -0.30 16.55
CA VAL A 159 -27.22 -0.26 15.44
C VAL A 159 -28.25 0.85 15.63
N ASN A 160 -28.70 1.11 16.87
CA ASN A 160 -29.61 2.22 17.17
C ASN A 160 -28.96 3.60 16.96
N LYS A 161 -27.62 3.68 17.08
CA LYS A 161 -26.83 4.88 16.77
C LYS A 161 -26.41 4.99 15.31
N ALA A 162 -26.76 4.02 14.45
CA ALA A 162 -26.38 4.04 13.03
C ALA A 162 -27.05 5.21 12.28
N HIS A 163 -26.28 5.92 11.45
CA HIS A 163 -26.79 6.88 10.50
C HIS A 163 -27.26 6.19 9.20
N ARG A 164 -28.06 6.91 8.43
CA ARG A 164 -28.41 6.51 7.06
C ARG A 164 -27.13 6.40 6.23
N MET A 165 -27.07 5.41 5.34
CA MET A 165 -25.98 5.25 4.38
C MET A 165 -25.75 6.56 3.60
N GLN A 166 -24.49 7.03 3.61
CA GLN A 166 -24.05 8.20 2.87
C GLN A 166 -23.06 7.79 1.76
N PRO A 167 -23.05 8.49 0.61
CA PRO A 167 -22.03 8.27 -0.40
C PRO A 167 -20.64 8.63 0.16
N PRO A 168 -19.60 7.83 -0.12
CA PRO A 168 -18.24 8.23 0.20
C PRO A 168 -17.91 9.63 -0.38
N PRO A 169 -17.08 10.45 0.28
CA PRO A 169 -16.75 11.81 -0.17
C PRO A 169 -16.16 11.89 -1.59
N THR A 170 -15.64 10.77 -2.10
CA THR A 170 -15.05 10.65 -3.43
C THR A 170 -16.07 10.47 -4.56
N VAL A 171 -17.34 10.24 -4.22
CA VAL A 171 -18.42 9.90 -5.14
C VAL A 171 -19.25 11.13 -5.43
N GLN A 172 -19.71 11.27 -6.67
CA GLN A 172 -20.51 12.42 -7.08
C GLN A 172 -21.92 12.34 -6.46
N PRO A 173 -22.57 13.48 -6.13
CA PRO A 173 -23.86 13.50 -5.44
C PRO A 173 -25.02 12.78 -6.17
N ASN A 174 -24.93 12.60 -7.49
CA ASN A 174 -25.96 11.98 -8.34
C ASN A 174 -25.44 10.70 -9.04
N ASP A 175 -24.53 9.97 -8.39
CA ASP A 175 -24.00 8.73 -8.97
C ASP A 175 -25.11 7.66 -9.08
N GLN A 176 -25.45 7.29 -10.32
CA GLN A 176 -26.53 6.34 -10.59
C GLN A 176 -26.23 4.92 -10.06
N GLN A 177 -24.95 4.54 -9.98
CA GLN A 177 -24.57 3.24 -9.44
C GLN A 177 -24.77 3.21 -7.93
N PHE A 178 -24.40 4.31 -7.25
CA PHE A 178 -24.66 4.48 -5.83
C PHE A 178 -26.16 4.46 -5.52
N GLU A 179 -26.99 5.18 -6.27
CA GLU A 179 -28.44 5.20 -6.05
C GLU A 179 -29.08 3.81 -6.19
N ARG A 180 -28.68 3.05 -7.22
CA ARG A 180 -29.16 1.67 -7.41
C ARG A 180 -28.74 0.77 -6.25
N PHE A 181 -27.48 0.87 -5.82
CA PHE A 181 -26.98 0.14 -4.67
C PHE A 181 -27.75 0.53 -3.39
N TYR A 182 -27.91 1.82 -3.14
CA TYR A 182 -28.63 2.36 -2.00
C TYR A 182 -30.07 1.85 -1.93
N GLN A 183 -30.81 1.84 -3.05
CA GLN A 183 -32.18 1.33 -3.11
C GLN A 183 -32.25 -0.17 -2.78
N ALA A 184 -31.34 -0.98 -3.32
CA ALA A 184 -31.29 -2.41 -3.03
C ALA A 184 -30.91 -2.69 -1.57
N TYR A 185 -29.97 -1.91 -1.02
CA TYR A 185 -29.55 -1.97 0.37
C TYR A 185 -30.71 -1.65 1.33
N VAL A 186 -31.46 -0.57 1.07
CA VAL A 186 -32.64 -0.23 1.86
C VAL A 186 -33.71 -1.31 1.76
N THR A 187 -33.94 -1.86 0.57
CA THR A 187 -34.90 -2.95 0.37
C THR A 187 -34.52 -4.19 1.20
N ALA A 188 -33.24 -4.55 1.25
CA ALA A 188 -32.76 -5.64 2.08
C ALA A 188 -32.96 -5.35 3.58
N LEU A 189 -32.69 -4.12 4.04
CA LEU A 189 -32.92 -3.72 5.43
C LEU A 189 -34.40 -3.75 5.84
N ILE A 190 -35.29 -3.25 4.98
CA ILE A 190 -36.74 -3.30 5.20
C ILE A 190 -37.19 -4.76 5.28
N SER A 191 -36.77 -5.60 4.34
CA SER A 191 -37.12 -7.02 4.33
C SER A 191 -36.63 -7.76 5.58
N LEU A 192 -35.43 -7.43 6.09
CA LEU A 192 -34.94 -7.99 7.36
C LEU A 192 -35.78 -7.52 8.55
N HIS A 193 -36.16 -6.24 8.59
CA HIS A 193 -36.99 -5.69 9.65
C HIS A 193 -38.40 -6.31 9.65
N GLU A 194 -39.02 -6.47 8.49
CA GLU A 194 -40.32 -7.15 8.36
C GLU A 194 -40.24 -8.59 8.87
N LEU A 195 -39.22 -9.35 8.46
CA LEU A 195 -38.97 -10.71 8.93
C LEU A 195 -38.81 -10.77 10.46
N TYR A 196 -38.08 -9.81 11.02
CA TYR A 196 -37.89 -9.66 12.46
C TYR A 196 -39.22 -9.41 13.19
N THR A 197 -40.03 -8.45 12.74
CA THR A 197 -41.35 -8.14 13.32
C THR A 197 -42.30 -9.33 13.26
N LEU A 198 -42.31 -10.04 12.13
CA LEU A 198 -43.09 -11.26 11.91
C LEU A 198 -42.72 -12.35 12.94
N CYS A 199 -41.43 -12.58 13.17
CA CYS A 199 -40.95 -13.54 14.16
C CYS A 199 -41.34 -13.16 15.60
N GLN A 200 -41.37 -11.87 15.94
CA GLN A 200 -41.77 -11.41 17.27
C GLN A 200 -43.26 -11.59 17.57
N GLN A 201 -44.11 -11.50 16.55
CA GLN A 201 -45.56 -11.69 16.68
C GLN A 201 -45.96 -13.16 16.89
N LYS A 202 -45.01 -14.11 16.87
CA LYS A 202 -45.19 -15.56 17.14
C LYS A 202 -46.25 -16.28 16.28
N CYS A 203 -46.61 -15.72 15.13
CA CYS A 203 -47.66 -16.27 14.25
C CYS A 203 -47.13 -17.11 13.07
N LEU A 204 -45.81 -17.26 12.90
CA LEU A 204 -45.26 -17.97 11.73
C LEU A 204 -45.05 -19.46 11.95
N THR A 205 -45.47 -20.22 10.94
CA THR A 205 -45.04 -21.61 10.75
C THR A 205 -43.60 -21.68 10.23
N SER A 206 -42.93 -22.83 10.39
CA SER A 206 -41.56 -23.03 9.85
C SER A 206 -41.49 -22.83 8.33
N ALA A 207 -42.52 -23.26 7.60
CA ALA A 207 -42.56 -23.14 6.14
C ALA A 207 -42.70 -21.68 5.67
N GLU A 208 -43.55 -20.89 6.35
CA GLU A 208 -43.67 -19.45 6.07
C GLU A 208 -42.37 -18.72 6.40
N PHE A 209 -41.73 -19.07 7.53
CA PHE A 209 -40.44 -18.52 7.91
C PHE A 209 -39.37 -18.78 6.84
N GLU A 210 -39.27 -20.02 6.33
CA GLU A 210 -38.34 -20.38 5.26
C GLU A 210 -38.61 -19.59 3.97
N ALA A 211 -39.88 -19.41 3.59
CA ALA A 211 -40.25 -18.64 2.41
C ALA A 211 -39.86 -17.15 2.54
N HIS A 212 -40.15 -16.52 3.67
CA HIS A 212 -39.76 -15.14 3.93
C HIS A 212 -38.23 -14.98 4.02
N LEU A 213 -37.54 -15.93 4.64
CA LEU A 213 -36.08 -15.94 4.70
C LEU A 213 -35.44 -16.10 3.32
N ALA A 214 -36.01 -16.95 2.45
CA ALA A 214 -35.56 -17.09 1.07
C ALA A 214 -35.76 -15.80 0.26
N ASN A 215 -36.87 -15.08 0.49
CA ASN A 215 -37.09 -13.77 -0.11
C ASN A 215 -36.05 -12.74 0.38
N PHE A 216 -35.81 -12.68 1.69
CA PHE A 216 -34.75 -11.83 2.25
C PHE A 216 -33.37 -12.18 1.66
N LYS A 217 -33.03 -13.47 1.57
CA LYS A 217 -31.79 -13.93 0.94
C LYS A 217 -31.64 -13.40 -0.48
N LYS A 218 -32.71 -13.41 -1.29
CA LYS A 218 -32.70 -12.86 -2.66
C LYS A 218 -32.38 -11.35 -2.66
N GLN A 219 -32.98 -10.59 -1.76
CA GLN A 219 -32.72 -9.15 -1.63
C GLN A 219 -31.29 -8.87 -1.15
N LEU A 220 -30.80 -9.64 -0.18
CA LEU A 220 -29.44 -9.54 0.33
C LEU A 220 -28.41 -9.81 -0.77
N VAL A 221 -28.58 -10.88 -1.55
CA VAL A 221 -27.69 -11.22 -2.67
C VAL A 221 -27.68 -10.09 -3.72
N ALA A 222 -28.85 -9.52 -4.04
CA ALA A 222 -28.94 -8.40 -4.98
C ALA A 222 -28.22 -7.15 -4.46
N ALA A 223 -28.38 -6.82 -3.18
CA ALA A 223 -27.69 -5.70 -2.54
C ALA A 223 -26.16 -5.89 -2.52
N LEU A 224 -25.68 -7.08 -2.13
CA LEU A 224 -24.25 -7.41 -2.11
C LEU A 224 -23.64 -7.41 -3.52
N ALA A 225 -24.37 -7.88 -4.53
CA ALA A 225 -23.91 -7.83 -5.92
C ALA A 225 -23.73 -6.39 -6.41
N LEU A 226 -24.71 -5.51 -6.15
CA LEU A 226 -24.63 -4.09 -6.50
C LEU A 226 -23.55 -3.36 -5.71
N GLN A 227 -23.34 -3.71 -4.44
CA GLN A 227 -22.22 -3.19 -3.66
C GLN A 227 -20.89 -3.58 -4.29
N ARG A 228 -20.71 -4.85 -4.66
CA ARG A 228 -19.49 -5.34 -5.30
C ARG A 228 -19.20 -4.61 -6.60
N ASP A 229 -20.21 -4.43 -7.44
CA ASP A 229 -20.06 -3.72 -8.72
C ASP A 229 -19.69 -2.24 -8.49
N PHE A 230 -20.36 -1.58 -7.55
CA PHE A 230 -20.05 -0.22 -7.13
C PHE A 230 -18.61 -0.11 -6.60
N SER A 231 -18.21 -1.02 -5.70
CA SER A 231 -16.89 -1.06 -5.11
C SER A 231 -15.79 -1.33 -6.13
N ASN A 232 -16.02 -2.22 -7.10
CA ASN A 232 -15.08 -2.50 -8.17
C ASN A 232 -14.90 -1.29 -9.11
N CYS A 233 -15.99 -0.62 -9.50
CA CYS A 233 -15.94 0.55 -10.37
C CYS A 233 -15.18 1.71 -9.71
N HIS A 234 -15.60 2.10 -8.50
CA HIS A 234 -15.01 3.23 -7.77
C HIS A 234 -13.63 2.92 -7.20
N GLY A 235 -13.40 1.67 -6.78
CA GLY A 235 -12.10 1.20 -6.32
C GLY A 235 -11.04 1.31 -7.41
N ASN A 236 -11.37 1.00 -8.67
CA ASN A 236 -10.43 1.18 -9.79
C ASN A 236 -10.02 2.65 -10.00
N LEU A 237 -10.98 3.59 -9.88
CA LEU A 237 -10.71 5.02 -9.99
C LEU A 237 -9.84 5.51 -8.82
N LEU A 238 -10.15 5.06 -7.61
CA LEU A 238 -9.39 5.36 -6.41
C LEU A 238 -7.94 4.89 -6.53
N TRP A 239 -7.74 3.64 -6.94
CA TRP A 239 -6.42 3.05 -7.14
C TRP A 239 -5.63 3.77 -8.24
N ARG A 240 -6.27 4.18 -9.33
CA ARG A 240 -5.63 5.01 -10.35
C ARG A 240 -5.09 6.31 -9.75
N LYS A 241 -5.90 7.02 -8.96
CA LYS A 241 -5.47 8.26 -8.29
C LYS A 241 -4.32 8.02 -7.31
N LEU A 242 -4.35 6.93 -6.55
CA LEU A 242 -3.24 6.56 -5.65
C LEU A 242 -1.95 6.34 -6.43
N ARG A 243 -2.00 5.63 -7.57
CA ARG A 243 -0.84 5.40 -8.45
C ARG A 243 -0.32 6.68 -9.07
N GLU A 244 -1.20 7.55 -9.56
CA GLU A 244 -0.83 8.86 -10.07
C GLU A 244 -0.08 9.68 -9.01
N HIS A 245 -0.51 9.65 -7.75
CA HIS A 245 0.20 10.31 -6.64
C HIS A 245 1.58 9.71 -6.38
N GLN A 246 1.73 8.37 -6.43
CA GLN A 246 3.03 7.72 -6.32
C GLN A 246 3.97 8.14 -7.45
N ILE A 247 3.49 8.18 -8.70
CA ILE A 247 4.27 8.62 -9.86
C ILE A 247 4.65 10.10 -9.73
N HIS A 248 3.70 10.94 -9.28
CA HIS A 248 3.95 12.36 -9.08
C HIS A 248 5.07 12.57 -8.05
N ARG A 249 5.06 11.81 -6.94
CA ARG A 249 6.13 11.81 -5.94
C ARG A 249 7.49 11.39 -6.51
N MET A 250 7.52 10.43 -7.42
CA MET A 250 8.75 9.97 -8.06
C MET A 250 9.29 10.92 -9.14
N THR A 251 8.46 11.83 -9.66
CA THR A 251 8.80 12.70 -10.79
C THR A 251 8.95 14.17 -10.40
N HIS A 252 8.38 14.60 -9.28
CA HIS A 252 8.36 16.00 -8.85
C HIS A 252 9.17 16.20 -7.57
N TYR A 253 10.30 16.89 -7.71
CA TYR A 253 11.12 17.30 -6.56
C TYR A 253 10.31 18.16 -5.57
N GLY A 254 10.39 17.82 -4.28
CA GLY A 254 9.70 18.56 -3.21
C GLY A 254 8.21 18.28 -3.09
N TYR A 255 7.66 17.29 -3.80
CA TYR A 255 6.28 16.89 -3.63
C TYR A 255 6.05 16.14 -2.31
N ASP A 256 5.28 16.73 -1.40
CA ASP A 256 4.81 16.12 -0.15
C ASP A 256 3.29 16.33 -0.02
N ASN A 257 2.51 15.35 -0.46
CA ASN A 257 1.07 15.30 -0.20
C ASN A 257 0.79 14.19 0.82
N ARG A 258 0.51 14.56 2.08
CA ARG A 258 0.26 13.61 3.16
C ARG A 258 -1.17 13.06 3.17
N THR A 259 -2.11 13.77 2.58
CA THR A 259 -3.55 13.44 2.60
C THR A 259 -4.00 12.63 1.38
N PHE A 260 -3.07 12.20 0.52
CA PHE A 260 -3.40 11.49 -0.73
C PHE A 260 -4.15 10.16 -0.50
N MET A 261 -4.01 9.55 0.68
CA MET A 261 -4.69 8.31 1.06
C MET A 261 -6.07 8.53 1.70
N ASP A 262 -6.42 9.76 2.12
CA ASP A 262 -7.65 10.03 2.90
C ASP A 262 -8.91 9.63 2.14
N SER A 263 -8.92 9.88 0.83
CA SER A 263 -9.99 9.46 -0.08
C SER A 263 -10.18 7.94 -0.07
N ALA A 264 -9.09 7.17 0.02
CA ALA A 264 -9.13 5.71 0.03
C ALA A 264 -9.56 5.18 1.39
N LEU A 265 -8.98 5.71 2.46
CA LEU A 265 -9.34 5.38 3.84
C LEU A 265 -10.84 5.60 4.08
N SER A 266 -11.35 6.76 3.68
CA SER A 266 -12.76 7.10 3.79
C SER A 266 -13.65 6.14 2.99
N PHE A 267 -13.25 5.80 1.76
CA PHE A 267 -14.00 4.86 0.92
C PHE A 267 -14.16 3.48 1.58
N TYR A 268 -13.06 2.89 2.07
CA TYR A 268 -13.12 1.61 2.77
C TYR A 268 -13.96 1.67 4.04
N ALA A 269 -13.85 2.75 4.81
CA ALA A 269 -14.65 2.96 6.01
C ALA A 269 -16.16 2.96 5.71
N HIS A 270 -16.60 3.68 4.67
CA HIS A 270 -18.02 3.72 4.29
C HIS A 270 -18.53 2.37 3.77
N MET A 271 -17.73 1.66 2.96
CA MET A 271 -18.14 0.36 2.42
C MET A 271 -18.24 -0.72 3.51
N LEU A 272 -17.30 -0.72 4.45
CA LEU A 272 -17.35 -1.62 5.61
C LEU A 272 -18.41 -1.21 6.63
N TYR A 273 -18.71 0.08 6.77
CA TYR A 273 -19.82 0.55 7.59
C TYR A 273 -21.15 -0.06 7.14
N ASN A 274 -21.45 0.03 5.83
CA ASN A 274 -22.70 -0.50 5.27
C ASN A 274 -22.81 -2.02 5.47
N LEU A 275 -21.72 -2.76 5.23
CA LEU A 275 -21.68 -4.20 5.51
C LEU A 275 -21.82 -4.51 7.01
N GLY A 276 -21.21 -3.69 7.87
CA GLY A 276 -21.28 -3.83 9.32
C GLY A 276 -22.69 -3.64 9.86
N VAL A 277 -23.46 -2.68 9.32
CA VAL A 277 -24.88 -2.50 9.70
C VAL A 277 -25.71 -3.73 9.32
N LEU A 278 -25.51 -4.31 8.13
CA LEU A 278 -26.17 -5.56 7.74
C LEU A 278 -25.75 -6.72 8.66
N ALA A 279 -24.44 -6.91 8.88
CA ALA A 279 -23.91 -7.99 9.70
C ALA A 279 -24.42 -7.90 11.15
N ALA A 280 -24.38 -6.73 11.76
CA ALA A 280 -24.87 -6.51 13.13
C ALA A 280 -26.38 -6.80 13.25
N ARG A 281 -27.19 -6.38 12.26
CA ARG A 281 -28.64 -6.66 12.26
C ARG A 281 -28.95 -8.14 12.04
N ILE A 282 -28.25 -8.81 11.12
CA ILE A 282 -28.41 -10.26 10.89
C ILE A 282 -27.95 -11.05 12.12
N GLN A 283 -26.86 -10.64 12.77
CA GLN A 283 -26.39 -11.25 14.01
C GLN A 283 -27.41 -11.07 15.14
N GLY A 284 -27.99 -9.88 15.29
CA GLY A 284 -29.07 -9.63 16.24
C GLY A 284 -30.28 -10.52 15.97
N PHE A 285 -30.69 -10.64 14.71
CA PHE A 285 -31.76 -11.54 14.29
C PHE A 285 -31.43 -13.02 14.59
N SER A 286 -30.18 -13.46 14.38
CA SER A 286 -29.75 -14.83 14.71
C SER A 286 -29.94 -15.15 16.19
N VAL A 287 -29.58 -14.22 17.09
CA VAL A 287 -29.76 -14.38 18.55
C VAL A 287 -31.23 -14.53 18.93
N GLU A 288 -32.12 -13.79 18.27
CA GLU A 288 -33.56 -13.90 18.54
C GLU A 288 -34.16 -15.20 18.05
N ILE A 289 -33.76 -15.68 16.87
CA ILE A 289 -34.17 -16.98 16.35
C ILE A 289 -33.71 -18.11 17.26
N ARG A 290 -32.49 -18.03 17.82
CA ARG A 290 -32.01 -19.01 18.83
C ARG A 290 -32.88 -19.02 20.09
N SER A 291 -33.36 -17.85 20.49
CA SER A 291 -34.22 -17.69 21.67
C SER A 291 -35.65 -18.17 21.43
N ASN A 292 -36.09 -18.26 20.17
CA ASN A 292 -37.42 -18.73 19.79
C ASN A 292 -37.46 -20.27 19.67
N LYS A 293 -38.03 -20.94 20.68
CA LYS A 293 -38.13 -22.41 20.76
C LYS A 293 -38.77 -23.08 19.52
N ALA A 294 -39.68 -22.40 18.81
CA ALA A 294 -40.36 -22.97 17.66
C ALA A 294 -39.49 -22.95 16.39
N LEU A 295 -38.65 -21.92 16.23
CA LEU A 295 -37.84 -21.70 15.03
C LEU A 295 -36.36 -22.07 15.21
N ALA A 296 -35.87 -22.20 16.44
CA ALA A 296 -34.47 -22.45 16.74
C ALA A 296 -33.84 -23.67 16.01
N PRO A 297 -34.49 -24.84 15.89
CA PRO A 297 -33.87 -26.03 15.27
C PRO A 297 -33.54 -25.84 13.78
N THR A 298 -34.40 -25.11 13.07
CA THR A 298 -34.32 -24.92 11.62
C THR A 298 -33.71 -23.56 11.27
N GLY A 299 -34.16 -22.50 11.94
CA GLY A 299 -33.77 -21.12 11.63
C GLY A 299 -32.32 -20.80 11.96
N THR A 300 -31.71 -21.41 12.98
CA THR A 300 -30.29 -21.18 13.30
C THR A 300 -29.37 -21.62 12.17
N LYS A 301 -29.67 -22.77 11.54
CA LYS A 301 -28.92 -23.29 10.39
C LYS A 301 -29.11 -22.47 9.11
N LEU A 302 -30.25 -21.79 8.98
CA LEU A 302 -30.57 -21.02 7.77
C LEU A 302 -30.07 -19.57 7.84
N VAL A 303 -29.97 -18.97 9.03
CA VAL A 303 -29.52 -17.59 9.21
C VAL A 303 -27.99 -17.46 9.15
N GLY A 304 -27.24 -18.43 9.69
CA GLY A 304 -25.77 -18.42 9.66
C GLY A 304 -25.18 -18.17 8.27
N PRO A 305 -25.60 -18.91 7.22
CA PRO A 305 -25.16 -18.69 5.85
C PRO A 305 -25.44 -17.28 5.30
N LEU A 306 -26.44 -16.57 5.84
CA LEU A 306 -26.72 -15.19 5.42
C LEU A 306 -25.65 -14.22 5.94
N LEU A 307 -25.19 -14.47 7.17
CA LEU A 307 -24.11 -13.70 7.78
C LEU A 307 -22.77 -14.01 7.08
N ASP A 308 -22.52 -15.27 6.73
CA ASP A 308 -21.34 -15.69 5.96
C ASP A 308 -21.22 -14.97 4.60
N MET A 309 -22.35 -14.70 3.92
CA MET A 309 -22.33 -13.92 2.68
C MET A 309 -21.85 -12.48 2.91
N VAL A 310 -22.26 -11.83 4.00
CA VAL A 310 -21.84 -10.46 4.33
C VAL A 310 -20.36 -10.44 4.71
N TYR A 311 -19.90 -11.40 5.51
CA TYR A 311 -18.48 -11.52 5.86
C TYR A 311 -17.61 -11.86 4.65
N GLY A 312 -18.07 -12.73 3.76
CA GLY A 312 -17.38 -13.02 2.50
C GLY A 312 -17.19 -11.76 1.65
N MET A 313 -18.21 -10.90 1.57
CA MET A 313 -18.10 -9.62 0.88
C MET A 313 -17.10 -8.66 1.56
N ALA A 314 -17.07 -8.62 2.90
CA ALA A 314 -16.09 -7.84 3.64
C ALA A 314 -14.66 -8.32 3.39
N ASP A 315 -14.42 -9.63 3.36
CA ASP A 315 -13.11 -10.22 3.05
C ASP A 315 -12.67 -9.96 1.60
N VAL A 316 -13.62 -9.97 0.65
CA VAL A 316 -13.34 -9.59 -0.75
C VAL A 316 -12.92 -8.12 -0.85
N LEU A 317 -13.63 -7.22 -0.15
CA LEU A 317 -13.28 -5.80 -0.09
C LEU A 317 -11.92 -5.58 0.59
N LEU A 318 -11.64 -6.27 1.70
CA LEU A 318 -10.35 -6.18 2.39
C LEU A 318 -9.20 -6.80 1.58
N GLY A 319 -9.49 -7.65 0.59
CA GLY A 319 -8.52 -8.34 -0.25
C GLY A 319 -7.55 -7.42 -1.01
N ASP A 320 -7.90 -6.15 -1.22
CA ASP A 320 -7.01 -5.13 -1.77
C ASP A 320 -6.90 -3.89 -0.87
N SER A 321 -7.09 -4.04 0.43
CA SER A 321 -7.01 -2.93 1.40
C SER A 321 -5.58 -2.55 1.80
N ILE A 322 -4.55 -2.90 1.02
CA ILE A 322 -3.14 -2.59 1.34
C ILE A 322 -2.42 -1.94 0.17
N ILE A 323 -1.56 -0.97 0.47
CA ILE A 323 -0.70 -0.28 -0.51
C ILE A 323 0.77 -0.41 -0.14
N CYS A 324 1.61 -0.75 -1.12
CA CYS A 324 3.06 -0.65 -1.00
C CYS A 324 3.51 0.74 -1.47
N LEU A 325 4.16 1.50 -0.58
CA LEU A 325 4.59 2.87 -0.85
C LEU A 325 5.97 2.96 -1.52
N GLU A 326 6.70 1.85 -1.56
CA GLU A 326 8.01 1.78 -2.21
C GLU A 326 7.92 1.16 -3.62
N PRO A 327 8.83 1.49 -4.54
CA PRO A 327 9.82 2.58 -4.44
C PRO A 327 9.15 3.96 -4.39
N SER A 328 9.60 4.82 -3.48
CA SER A 328 9.03 6.15 -3.27
C SER A 328 9.79 7.30 -3.97
N VAL A 329 11.11 7.16 -4.11
CA VAL A 329 11.99 8.22 -4.65
C VAL A 329 12.89 7.70 -5.77
N ASN A 330 13.47 6.49 -5.62
CA ASN A 330 14.38 5.91 -6.59
C ASN A 330 13.91 4.53 -7.05
N PRO A 331 13.63 4.34 -8.35
CA PRO A 331 13.18 3.07 -8.91
C PRO A 331 14.33 2.10 -9.24
N ILE A 332 15.58 2.43 -8.90
CA ILE A 332 16.74 1.59 -9.15
C ILE A 332 17.25 1.02 -7.83
N LEU A 333 17.01 -0.26 -7.61
CA LEU A 333 17.58 -0.97 -6.48
C LEU A 333 18.96 -1.51 -6.84
N VAL A 334 19.97 -1.11 -6.09
CA VAL A 334 21.31 -1.63 -6.27
C VAL A 334 21.51 -2.82 -5.34
N THR A 335 21.93 -3.97 -5.89
CA THR A 335 22.21 -5.18 -5.10
C THR A 335 23.15 -4.86 -3.96
N ASN A 336 22.89 -5.44 -2.79
CA ASN A 336 23.67 -5.22 -1.57
C ASN A 336 23.63 -3.79 -1.00
N ASN A 337 22.82 -2.88 -1.55
CA ASN A 337 22.48 -1.62 -0.90
C ASN A 337 21.23 -1.79 -0.05
N LEU A 338 21.16 -0.99 1.02
CA LEU A 338 20.00 -0.96 1.90
C LEU A 338 18.92 -0.07 1.29
N PHE A 339 17.67 -0.51 1.42
CA PHE A 339 16.51 0.29 1.08
C PHE A 339 15.41 0.10 2.14
N PRO A 340 14.60 1.14 2.40
CA PRO A 340 13.45 1.04 3.29
C PRO A 340 12.26 0.36 2.61
N MET A 341 11.31 -0.12 3.40
CA MET A 341 10.01 -0.62 2.97
C MET A 341 8.93 -0.04 3.88
N LYS A 342 7.87 0.52 3.29
CA LYS A 342 6.64 0.93 3.99
C LYS A 342 5.42 0.40 3.25
N ILE A 343 4.61 -0.37 3.95
CA ILE A 343 3.34 -0.93 3.49
C ILE A 343 2.26 -0.41 4.45
N VAL A 344 1.16 0.11 3.92
CA VAL A 344 0.09 0.74 4.72
C VAL A 344 -1.25 0.09 4.43
N SER A 345 -2.06 -0.12 5.47
CA SER A 345 -3.46 -0.50 5.33
C SER A 345 -4.33 0.70 4.98
N LEU A 346 -5.19 0.54 3.98
CA LEU A 346 -6.27 1.44 3.62
C LEU A 346 -7.54 1.20 4.45
N CYS A 347 -7.53 0.21 5.36
CA CYS A 347 -8.58 -0.03 6.34
C CYS A 347 -8.00 0.07 7.77
N ARG A 348 -8.48 1.05 8.54
CA ARG A 348 -7.94 1.38 9.88
C ARG A 348 -8.19 0.30 10.93
N PHE A 349 -9.28 -0.45 10.81
CA PHE A 349 -9.73 -1.44 11.77
C PHE A 349 -9.51 -2.90 11.33
N CYS A 350 -8.64 -3.12 10.33
CA CYS A 350 -8.20 -4.46 9.95
C CYS A 350 -6.89 -4.81 10.69
N PHE A 351 -6.83 -6.00 11.29
CA PHE A 351 -5.68 -6.47 12.07
C PHE A 351 -4.89 -7.51 11.30
N PHE A 352 -3.59 -7.28 11.15
CA PHE A 352 -2.70 -8.12 10.34
C PHE A 352 -1.86 -9.04 11.20
N ARG A 353 -1.73 -10.30 10.81
CA ARG A 353 -0.78 -11.25 11.42
C ARG A 353 0.63 -10.98 10.90
N ASP A 354 0.79 -10.88 9.59
CA ASP A 354 2.11 -10.67 8.97
C ASP A 354 2.01 -10.06 7.57
N PHE A 355 3.10 -9.40 7.16
CA PHE A 355 3.27 -8.87 5.80
C PHE A 355 4.41 -9.61 5.11
N SER A 356 4.05 -10.52 4.21
CA SER A 356 4.99 -11.26 3.37
C SER A 356 5.38 -10.45 2.14
N LEU A 357 6.68 -10.29 1.91
CA LEU A 357 7.26 -9.52 0.81
C LEU A 357 8.15 -10.40 -0.08
N GLN A 358 7.91 -10.33 -1.39
CA GLN A 358 8.64 -11.06 -2.43
C GLN A 358 8.92 -10.15 -3.62
N ILE A 359 10.00 -10.40 -4.37
CA ILE A 359 10.26 -9.72 -5.65
C ILE A 359 9.79 -10.63 -6.78
N VAL A 360 9.01 -10.13 -7.73
CA VAL A 360 8.50 -10.88 -8.88
C VAL A 360 8.84 -10.16 -10.20
N SER A 361 8.90 -10.90 -11.30
CA SER A 361 9.09 -10.30 -12.64
C SER A 361 7.81 -9.62 -13.13
N GLU A 362 7.91 -8.82 -14.19
CA GLU A 362 6.77 -8.18 -14.85
C GLU A 362 5.69 -9.20 -15.27
N GLU A 363 6.07 -10.34 -15.84
CA GLU A 363 5.11 -11.37 -16.28
C GLU A 363 4.39 -12.04 -15.10
N VAL A 364 5.11 -12.32 -14.02
CA VAL A 364 4.52 -12.87 -12.80
C VAL A 364 3.60 -11.84 -12.14
N ALA A 365 3.96 -10.56 -12.15
CA ALA A 365 3.10 -9.49 -11.65
C ALA A 365 1.79 -9.37 -12.46
N GLN A 366 1.84 -9.55 -13.78
CA GLN A 366 0.64 -9.63 -14.63
C GLN A 366 -0.27 -10.80 -14.25
N GLN A 367 0.29 -11.98 -14.00
CA GLN A 367 -0.46 -13.16 -13.54
C GLN A 367 -1.12 -12.90 -12.18
N ILE A 368 -0.37 -12.38 -11.21
CA ILE A 368 -0.90 -12.04 -9.88
C ILE A 368 -2.05 -11.04 -9.98
N GLN A 369 -1.89 -9.98 -10.78
CA GLN A 369 -2.94 -8.99 -10.99
C GLN A 369 -4.22 -9.61 -11.58
N GLN A 370 -4.09 -10.50 -12.57
CA GLN A 370 -5.23 -11.21 -13.15
C GLN A 370 -5.93 -12.06 -12.09
N GLU A 371 -5.19 -12.84 -11.30
CA GLU A 371 -5.75 -13.64 -10.20
C GLU A 371 -6.44 -12.77 -9.13
N MET A 372 -5.88 -11.62 -8.78
CA MET A 372 -6.51 -10.65 -7.89
C MET A 372 -7.83 -10.10 -8.46
N ARG A 373 -7.89 -9.80 -9.77
CA ARG A 373 -9.12 -9.37 -10.46
C ARG A 373 -10.16 -10.48 -10.48
N HIS A 374 -9.74 -11.73 -10.72
CA HIS A 374 -10.63 -12.89 -10.65
C HIS A 374 -11.22 -13.06 -9.25
N ARG A 375 -10.40 -12.89 -8.19
CA ARG A 375 -10.87 -12.97 -6.80
C ARG A 375 -12.00 -11.99 -6.47
N LYS A 376 -12.02 -10.81 -7.10
CA LYS A 376 -13.06 -9.78 -6.91
C LYS A 376 -14.34 -10.00 -7.70
N THR A 377 -14.30 -10.87 -8.72
CA THR A 377 -15.40 -11.03 -9.68
C THR A 377 -16.09 -12.40 -9.56
N PHE A 378 -15.34 -13.45 -9.22
CA PHE A 378 -15.85 -14.82 -9.11
C PHE A 378 -16.30 -15.15 -7.68
N ASP A 379 -17.33 -16.00 -7.59
CA ASP A 379 -17.83 -16.60 -6.35
C ASP A 379 -17.81 -18.13 -6.51
N PRO A 380 -17.01 -18.88 -5.73
CA PRO A 380 -16.15 -18.42 -4.63
C PRO A 380 -14.83 -17.79 -5.11
N PRO A 381 -14.22 -16.90 -4.30
CA PRO A 381 -12.94 -16.28 -4.61
C PRO A 381 -11.81 -17.33 -4.73
N SER A 382 -11.12 -17.36 -5.87
CA SER A 382 -9.92 -18.20 -6.05
C SER A 382 -8.73 -17.60 -5.30
N PRO A 383 -7.92 -18.41 -4.58
CA PRO A 383 -6.69 -17.91 -3.96
C PRO A 383 -5.67 -17.51 -5.02
N VAL A 384 -4.85 -16.51 -4.69
CA VAL A 384 -3.67 -16.14 -5.49
C VAL A 384 -2.61 -17.23 -5.30
N ARG A 385 -2.11 -17.78 -6.40
CA ARG A 385 -1.15 -18.89 -6.38
C ARG A 385 0.19 -18.41 -5.86
N LYS A 386 0.95 -19.35 -5.27
CA LYS A 386 2.35 -19.09 -4.92
C LYS A 386 3.16 -19.01 -6.22
N THR A 387 3.84 -17.90 -6.41
CA THR A 387 4.67 -17.62 -7.59
C THR A 387 6.16 -17.67 -7.23
N PRO A 388 7.05 -17.99 -8.18
CA PRO A 388 8.49 -17.95 -7.93
C PRO A 388 9.00 -16.53 -7.72
N SER A 389 10.03 -16.37 -6.89
CA SER A 389 10.69 -15.07 -6.68
C SER A 389 11.70 -14.80 -7.78
N ALA A 390 11.74 -13.57 -8.30
CA ALA A 390 12.72 -13.16 -9.28
C ALA A 390 14.07 -12.76 -8.65
N ALA A 391 14.09 -12.44 -7.35
CA ALA A 391 15.29 -12.09 -6.61
C ALA A 391 15.19 -12.48 -5.13
N LEU A 392 16.32 -12.53 -4.44
CA LEU A 392 16.34 -12.82 -3.01
C LEU A 392 16.34 -11.52 -2.20
N LEU A 393 15.69 -11.56 -1.05
CA LEU A 393 15.60 -10.48 -0.08
C LEU A 393 16.25 -10.89 1.23
N ALA A 394 16.85 -9.94 1.91
CA ALA A 394 17.38 -10.14 3.25
C ALA A 394 17.11 -8.93 4.14
N MET A 395 16.88 -9.20 5.43
CA MET A 395 16.67 -8.17 6.45
C MET A 395 17.96 -7.96 7.24
N LYS A 396 18.40 -6.71 7.39
CA LYS A 396 19.51 -6.37 8.29
C LYS A 396 19.01 -5.72 9.58
N PRO A 397 19.65 -6.00 10.74
CA PRO A 397 19.32 -5.36 12.01
C PRO A 397 19.30 -3.83 11.91
N ALA A 398 18.27 -3.20 12.48
CA ALA A 398 18.12 -1.74 12.53
C ALA A 398 19.21 -1.05 13.38
N THR A 399 19.83 -1.77 14.31
CA THR A 399 20.78 -1.23 15.30
C THR A 399 22.23 -1.15 14.81
N GLY A 400 22.53 -1.53 13.56
CA GLY A 400 23.87 -1.38 12.97
C GLY A 400 24.99 -2.21 13.61
N VAL A 401 24.71 -3.02 14.64
CA VAL A 401 25.73 -3.85 15.30
C VAL A 401 26.11 -5.00 14.37
N LYS A 402 27.36 -4.97 13.86
CA LYS A 402 27.97 -6.14 13.21
C LYS A 402 27.82 -7.33 14.15
N ARG A 403 27.18 -8.42 13.69
CA ARG A 403 27.25 -9.71 14.39
C ARG A 403 28.73 -10.03 14.61
N ASN A 404 29.19 -10.07 15.86
CA ASN A 404 30.47 -10.68 16.21
C ASN A 404 30.30 -12.20 16.03
N ASN A 405 30.31 -12.67 14.78
CA ASN A 405 30.38 -14.09 14.44
C ASN A 405 31.83 -14.57 14.53
N ALA A 406 32.44 -14.40 15.70
CA ALA A 406 33.74 -14.97 16.03
C ALA A 406 33.65 -15.69 17.37
N LYS A 407 32.94 -16.83 17.40
CA LYS A 407 33.44 -17.98 18.14
C LYS A 407 34.11 -18.87 17.12
N ALA A 408 35.44 -18.85 17.13
CA ALA A 408 36.24 -19.83 16.41
C ALA A 408 35.80 -21.23 16.86
N SER A 409 35.47 -22.09 15.91
CA SER A 409 35.49 -23.53 16.16
C SER A 409 36.91 -23.90 16.61
N GLU A 410 37.05 -24.77 17.60
CA GLU A 410 38.35 -25.23 18.12
C GLU A 410 39.18 -25.97 17.05
N GLU A 411 38.55 -26.37 15.94
CA GLU A 411 39.23 -26.87 14.75
C GLU A 411 39.52 -25.72 13.78
N GLY A 412 40.76 -25.23 13.81
CA GLY A 412 41.24 -24.12 13.00
C GLY A 412 40.92 -24.25 11.50
N GLY A 413 39.96 -23.46 11.04
CA GLY A 413 39.68 -23.21 9.63
C GLY A 413 39.69 -21.71 9.36
N ASN A 414 40.61 -21.25 8.51
CA ASN A 414 40.70 -19.86 8.05
C ASN A 414 39.36 -19.36 7.48
N THR A 415 38.65 -18.49 8.20
CA THR A 415 37.39 -17.84 7.77
C THR A 415 37.62 -16.53 7.01
N ALA A 416 38.72 -16.42 6.24
CA ALA A 416 39.02 -15.22 5.46
C ALA A 416 38.23 -15.09 4.13
N HIS A 417 37.32 -16.03 3.82
CA HIS A 417 36.45 -15.95 2.65
C HIS A 417 35.01 -16.39 2.96
N LYS A 418 34.14 -15.47 3.41
CA LYS A 418 32.67 -15.57 3.26
C LYS A 418 31.99 -14.20 3.44
N LYS A 419 31.89 -13.42 2.35
CA LYS A 419 31.05 -12.20 2.26
C LYS A 419 29.55 -12.54 2.04
N SER A 420 29.04 -13.68 2.52
CA SER A 420 27.75 -14.24 2.07
C SER A 420 26.70 -14.53 3.15
N ASP A 421 26.93 -14.30 4.43
CA ASP A 421 25.97 -14.73 5.47
C ASP A 421 24.92 -13.66 5.78
N VAL A 422 24.26 -13.14 4.74
CA VAL A 422 22.95 -12.49 4.91
C VAL A 422 21.91 -13.55 4.56
N ASN A 423 21.07 -13.95 5.53
CA ASN A 423 20.02 -14.98 5.41
C ASN A 423 18.99 -14.58 4.35
N SER A 424 19.36 -14.75 3.08
CA SER A 424 18.60 -14.31 1.91
C SER A 424 17.50 -15.32 1.64
N ARG A 425 16.28 -14.84 1.48
CA ARG A 425 15.07 -15.65 1.30
C ARG A 425 14.32 -15.17 0.06
N GLU A 426 13.55 -16.07 -0.54
CA GLU A 426 12.64 -15.74 -1.63
C GLU A 426 11.49 -14.84 -1.14
N CYS A 427 11.04 -15.06 0.09
CA CYS A 427 10.03 -14.27 0.76
C CYS A 427 10.51 -13.94 2.17
N ILE A 428 10.33 -12.69 2.59
CA ILE A 428 10.58 -12.24 3.95
C ILE A 428 9.26 -11.81 4.60
N SER A 429 9.19 -11.86 5.94
CA SER A 429 8.02 -11.44 6.70
C SER A 429 8.36 -10.20 7.53
N ILE A 430 7.61 -9.12 7.32
CA ILE A 430 7.72 -7.87 8.06
C ILE A 430 6.60 -7.86 9.11
N PRO A 431 6.92 -7.62 10.39
CA PRO A 431 5.92 -7.61 11.44
C PRO A 431 4.95 -6.43 11.32
N PRO A 432 3.68 -6.63 11.71
CA PRO A 432 2.69 -5.57 11.76
C PRO A 432 3.00 -4.57 12.88
N LEU A 433 2.83 -3.29 12.59
CA LEU A 433 2.99 -2.18 13.52
C LEU A 433 1.78 -1.25 13.41
N PHE A 434 1.38 -0.62 14.51
CA PHE A 434 0.34 0.39 14.50
C PHE A 434 0.95 1.76 14.21
N ASP A 435 0.51 2.43 13.15
CA ASP A 435 0.93 3.77 12.77
C ASP A 435 -0.04 4.80 13.32
N ALA A 436 0.43 5.60 14.28
CA ALA A 436 -0.36 6.68 14.87
C ALA A 436 -0.61 7.85 13.91
N GLU A 437 0.24 8.04 12.88
CA GLU A 437 0.09 9.13 11.90
C GLU A 437 -1.17 8.95 11.06
N HIS A 438 -1.43 7.71 10.60
CA HIS A 438 -2.57 7.38 9.74
C HIS A 438 -3.70 6.68 10.48
N ASN A 439 -3.53 6.46 11.79
CA ASN A 439 -4.43 5.74 12.68
C ASN A 439 -4.77 4.34 12.14
N GLY A 440 -3.76 3.56 11.76
CA GLY A 440 -3.97 2.27 11.09
C GLY A 440 -2.75 1.34 11.14
N TRP A 441 -2.97 0.08 10.80
CA TRP A 441 -1.90 -0.92 10.79
C TRP A 441 -1.04 -0.82 9.52
N CYS A 442 0.27 -0.99 9.69
CA CYS A 442 1.26 -0.91 8.64
C CYS A 442 2.38 -1.95 8.85
N ALA A 443 3.28 -2.05 7.89
CA ALA A 443 4.57 -2.73 8.04
C ALA A 443 5.68 -1.82 7.53
N THR A 444 6.62 -1.50 8.41
CA THR A 444 7.76 -0.62 8.09
C THR A 444 9.06 -1.32 8.46
N TYR A 445 10.01 -1.35 7.53
CA TYR A 445 11.35 -1.87 7.79
C TYR A 445 12.42 -1.03 7.09
N PRO A 446 13.43 -0.49 7.80
CA PRO A 446 14.36 0.50 7.22
C PRO A 446 15.52 -0.12 6.43
N HIS A 447 15.84 -1.40 6.65
CA HIS A 447 17.11 -2.00 6.18
C HIS A 447 16.88 -3.34 5.48
N LEU A 448 16.13 -3.30 4.38
CA LEU A 448 16.06 -4.42 3.45
C LEU A 448 17.22 -4.40 2.47
N LEU A 449 17.58 -5.57 1.98
CA LEU A 449 18.67 -5.74 1.02
C LEU A 449 18.22 -6.73 -0.05
N CYS A 450 18.48 -6.38 -1.31
CA CYS A 450 18.31 -7.31 -2.43
C CYS A 450 19.65 -8.02 -2.68
N THR A 451 19.63 -9.35 -2.65
CA THR A 451 20.76 -10.20 -3.02
C THR A 451 20.48 -10.93 -4.33
N THR A 452 21.51 -11.09 -5.15
CA THR A 452 21.42 -11.87 -6.38
C THR A 452 21.75 -13.34 -6.09
N ARG A 453 20.75 -14.22 -6.21
CA ARG A 453 20.91 -15.62 -6.67
C ARG A 453 19.55 -16.31 -6.85
N GLN A 454 19.12 -16.49 -8.09
CA GLN A 454 18.42 -17.70 -8.52
C GLN A 454 18.92 -18.08 -9.93
N LYS A 455 19.16 -19.37 -10.14
CA LYS A 455 19.83 -20.04 -11.28
C LYS A 455 19.53 -19.41 -12.65
N ASP A 456 20.56 -18.87 -13.32
CA ASP A 456 20.94 -18.99 -14.74
C ASP A 456 19.86 -19.19 -15.84
N SER A 457 18.63 -18.73 -15.65
CA SER A 457 17.56 -18.93 -16.66
C SER A 457 16.67 -17.72 -16.90
N LEU A 458 16.57 -16.78 -15.94
CA LEU A 458 15.89 -15.50 -16.16
C LEU A 458 16.85 -14.36 -16.52
N LEU A 459 18.11 -14.42 -16.05
CA LEU A 459 19.15 -13.45 -16.41
C LEU A 459 19.98 -13.88 -17.64
N ASP A 460 19.91 -15.16 -18.03
CA ASP A 460 20.45 -15.68 -19.29
C ASP A 460 19.50 -15.41 -20.48
N ALA A 461 18.90 -14.23 -20.51
CA ALA A 461 18.26 -13.65 -21.69
C ALA A 461 19.27 -13.29 -22.81
N ARG A 462 20.52 -13.74 -22.71
CA ARG A 462 21.55 -13.58 -23.73
C ARG A 462 21.61 -14.74 -24.72
N SER A 463 20.98 -15.88 -24.43
CA SER A 463 21.06 -17.11 -25.25
C SER A 463 19.84 -17.36 -26.13
N ALA A 464 18.81 -16.50 -26.09
CA ALA A 464 17.76 -16.46 -27.10
C ALA A 464 17.83 -15.12 -27.82
N MET A 465 17.71 -15.12 -29.15
CA MET A 465 17.63 -13.95 -30.04
C MET A 465 16.40 -13.04 -29.78
N GLN A 466 15.90 -12.94 -28.55
CA GLN A 466 14.86 -11.99 -28.13
C GLN A 466 15.51 -10.67 -27.73
N THR A 467 15.78 -9.83 -28.72
CA THR A 467 15.88 -8.38 -28.51
C THR A 467 14.64 -7.89 -27.77
N GLY A 468 14.75 -7.44 -26.51
CA GLY A 468 13.73 -6.58 -25.88
C GLY A 468 13.15 -6.95 -24.50
N LYS A 469 13.63 -7.97 -23.77
CA LYS A 469 13.11 -8.19 -22.40
C LYS A 469 13.61 -7.10 -21.44
N ARG A 470 12.65 -6.35 -20.87
CA ARG A 470 12.90 -5.25 -19.94
C ARG A 470 13.12 -5.81 -18.52
N PRO A 471 14.10 -5.30 -17.75
CA PRO A 471 14.44 -5.81 -16.42
C PRO A 471 13.54 -5.19 -15.35
N LEU A 472 12.22 -5.29 -15.53
CA LEU A 472 11.22 -4.72 -14.63
C LEU A 472 10.80 -5.75 -13.59
N PHE A 473 10.76 -5.31 -12.34
CA PHE A 473 10.38 -6.09 -11.18
C PHE A 473 9.33 -5.35 -10.36
N TYR A 474 8.59 -6.12 -9.57
CA TYR A 474 7.60 -5.63 -8.62
C TYR A 474 7.80 -6.29 -7.28
N PHE A 475 7.48 -5.59 -6.20
CA PHE A 475 7.26 -6.21 -4.92
C PHE A 475 5.84 -6.75 -4.88
N HIS A 476 5.71 -8.05 -4.71
CA HIS A 476 4.44 -8.67 -4.32
C HIS A 476 4.36 -8.66 -2.81
N VAL A 477 3.30 -8.02 -2.31
CA VAL A 477 3.00 -7.99 -0.89
C VAL A 477 1.75 -8.85 -0.66
N ARG A 478 1.88 -9.84 0.21
CA ARG A 478 0.76 -10.64 0.74
C ARG A 478 0.66 -10.35 2.24
N ALA A 479 -0.39 -9.67 2.65
CA ALA A 479 -0.67 -9.44 4.06
C ALA A 479 -1.71 -10.46 4.54
N GLU A 480 -1.40 -11.23 5.57
CA GLU A 480 -2.37 -12.11 6.20
C GLU A 480 -3.04 -11.40 7.36
N PHE A 481 -4.37 -11.42 7.42
CA PHE A 481 -5.16 -10.69 8.41
C PHE A 481 -6.16 -11.60 9.12
N PHE A 482 -6.53 -11.19 10.33
CA PHE A 482 -7.56 -11.87 11.11
C PHE A 482 -8.93 -11.52 10.53
N SER A 483 -9.54 -12.46 9.79
CA SER A 483 -10.87 -12.28 9.21
C SER A 483 -11.92 -12.11 10.31
N PHE A 484 -12.96 -11.34 10.00
CA PHE A 484 -14.10 -11.16 10.89
C PHE A 484 -14.85 -12.48 11.14
N VAL A 485 -14.80 -13.43 10.20
CA VAL A 485 -15.42 -14.78 10.32
C VAL A 485 -14.82 -15.59 11.47
N GLY A 486 -13.60 -15.29 11.90
CA GLY A 486 -12.87 -16.08 12.92
C GLY A 486 -11.61 -16.74 12.37
N THR A 487 -11.47 -16.84 11.04
CA THR A 487 -10.34 -17.45 10.34
C THR A 487 -9.28 -16.44 9.94
N LEU A 488 -8.29 -16.86 9.16
CA LEU A 488 -7.29 -16.00 8.54
C LEU A 488 -7.61 -15.81 7.06
N SER A 489 -7.46 -14.58 6.57
CA SER A 489 -7.64 -14.23 5.18
C SER A 489 -6.45 -13.40 4.69
N THR A 490 -6.42 -13.09 3.40
CA THR A 490 -5.25 -12.47 2.76
C THR A 490 -5.62 -11.27 1.92
N ALA A 491 -4.82 -10.21 2.04
CA ALA A 491 -4.84 -9.05 1.17
C ALA A 491 -3.56 -9.02 0.32
N HIS A 492 -3.67 -8.53 -0.92
CA HIS A 492 -2.56 -8.52 -1.86
C HIS A 492 -2.39 -7.15 -2.50
N THR A 493 -1.14 -6.79 -2.82
CA THR A 493 -0.83 -5.64 -3.66
C THR A 493 0.50 -5.82 -4.38
N LEU A 494 0.74 -4.99 -5.39
CA LEU A 494 1.99 -4.89 -6.12
C LEU A 494 2.58 -3.49 -5.90
N SER A 495 3.91 -3.35 -5.87
CA SER A 495 4.55 -2.03 -5.82
C SER A 495 4.46 -1.27 -7.13
N MET A 496 5.03 -0.07 -7.17
CA MET A 496 5.49 0.53 -8.42
C MET A 496 6.61 -0.35 -9.03
N PRO A 497 6.75 -0.40 -10.36
CA PRO A 497 7.83 -1.15 -11.01
C PRO A 497 9.19 -0.64 -10.56
N PHE A 498 10.23 -1.46 -10.60
CA PHE A 498 11.61 -1.02 -10.38
C PHE A 498 12.57 -1.91 -11.15
N THR A 499 13.84 -1.51 -11.20
CA THR A 499 14.91 -2.33 -11.79
C THR A 499 15.95 -2.67 -10.73
N ILE A 500 16.67 -3.77 -10.93
CA ILE A 500 17.74 -4.22 -10.02
C ILE A 500 19.08 -4.13 -10.74
N ALA A 501 19.97 -3.27 -10.25
CA ALA A 501 21.32 -3.10 -10.78
C ALA A 501 22.38 -3.78 -9.89
N THR A 502 23.36 -4.44 -10.51
CA THR A 502 24.48 -5.04 -9.77
C THR A 502 25.53 -4.00 -9.39
N ARG A 503 25.99 -4.04 -8.15
CA ARG A 503 27.05 -3.16 -7.64
C ARG A 503 28.44 -3.58 -8.17
N ARG A 504 28.79 -3.16 -9.39
CA ARG A 504 30.16 -3.21 -9.93
C ARG A 504 30.48 -1.89 -10.66
N ASN A 505 30.59 -0.82 -9.88
CA ASN A 505 30.58 0.57 -10.35
C ASN A 505 31.78 1.03 -11.20
N GLN A 506 32.79 0.19 -11.44
CA GLN A 506 33.97 0.53 -12.25
C GLN A 506 33.96 -0.08 -13.66
N ASP A 507 32.95 -0.90 -13.97
CA ASP A 507 32.84 -1.54 -15.29
C ASP A 507 32.02 -0.67 -16.25
N CYS A 508 32.58 -0.36 -17.43
CA CYS A 508 31.88 0.33 -18.51
C CYS A 508 30.59 -0.41 -18.93
N GLN A 509 30.51 -1.72 -18.73
CA GLN A 509 29.30 -2.51 -18.94
C GLN A 509 28.21 -2.17 -17.91
N VAL A 510 28.58 -1.95 -16.65
CA VAL A 510 27.65 -1.60 -15.57
C VAL A 510 27.13 -0.17 -15.73
N GLN A 511 27.98 0.76 -16.19
CA GLN A 511 27.54 2.11 -16.53
C GLN A 511 26.54 2.13 -17.70
N ARG A 512 26.78 1.33 -18.74
CA ARG A 512 25.80 1.15 -19.85
C ARG A 512 24.49 0.53 -19.37
N MET A 513 24.56 -0.46 -18.49
CA MET A 513 23.39 -1.10 -17.89
C MET A 513 22.57 -0.10 -17.05
N MET A 514 23.22 0.68 -16.18
CA MET A 514 22.58 1.74 -15.40
C MET A 514 21.89 2.78 -16.29
N SER A 515 22.51 3.14 -17.42
CA SER A 515 21.93 4.06 -18.39
C SER A 515 20.64 3.52 -19.00
N SER A 516 20.63 2.26 -19.42
CA SER A 516 19.43 1.60 -19.94
C SER A 516 18.32 1.50 -18.89
N TYR A 517 18.65 1.17 -17.64
CA TYR A 517 17.67 0.94 -16.58
C TYR A 517 16.99 2.24 -16.15
N THR A 518 17.80 3.29 -15.95
CA THR A 518 17.29 4.63 -15.62
C THR A 518 16.44 5.20 -16.76
N ALA A 519 16.83 4.99 -18.02
CA ALA A 519 16.00 5.39 -19.17
C ALA A 519 14.68 4.63 -19.21
N THR A 520 14.70 3.32 -18.92
CA THR A 520 13.50 2.47 -18.88
C THR A 520 12.52 3.01 -17.85
N CYS A 521 12.98 3.29 -16.63
CA CYS A 521 12.15 3.88 -15.57
C CYS A 521 11.65 5.27 -15.97
N PHE A 522 12.50 6.13 -16.51
CA PHE A 522 12.11 7.45 -17.02
C PHE A 522 10.96 7.37 -18.02
N TRP A 523 11.06 6.47 -19.00
CA TRP A 523 10.03 6.28 -20.00
C TRP A 523 8.73 5.76 -19.40
N LEU A 524 8.84 4.77 -18.50
CA LEU A 524 7.70 4.10 -17.87
C LEU A 524 6.89 5.07 -16.99
N TYR A 525 7.55 5.78 -16.07
CA TYR A 525 6.86 6.76 -15.21
C TYR A 525 6.42 8.01 -15.97
N GLY A 526 7.18 8.43 -16.98
CA GLY A 526 6.85 9.61 -17.76
C GLY A 526 5.65 9.43 -18.67
N THR A 527 5.49 8.24 -19.27
CA THR A 527 4.34 7.93 -20.13
C THR A 527 3.10 7.51 -19.34
N ASN A 528 3.29 6.96 -18.13
CA ASN A 528 2.22 6.71 -17.15
C ASN A 528 1.00 5.96 -17.74
N VAL A 529 1.25 4.86 -18.47
CA VAL A 529 0.16 4.03 -19.00
C VAL A 529 -0.29 3.04 -17.92
N LEU A 530 -1.26 3.42 -17.09
CA LEU A 530 -1.74 2.58 -15.99
C LEU A 530 -2.74 1.52 -16.43
N ASP A 531 -2.52 0.27 -15.99
CA ASP A 531 -3.46 -0.85 -16.09
C ASP A 531 -3.58 -1.54 -14.73
N GLY A 532 -4.56 -1.09 -13.93
CA GLY A 532 -4.74 -1.54 -12.55
C GLY A 532 -3.57 -1.13 -11.66
N LEU A 533 -2.88 -2.13 -11.09
CA LEU A 533 -1.70 -1.95 -10.26
C LEU A 533 -0.40 -1.89 -11.08
N LEU A 534 -0.44 -2.22 -12.38
CA LEU A 534 0.72 -2.21 -13.25
C LEU A 534 0.83 -0.92 -14.06
N ILE A 535 2.06 -0.54 -14.37
CA ILE A 535 2.36 0.45 -15.40
C ILE A 535 2.78 -0.32 -16.64
N GLN A 536 2.03 -0.17 -17.72
CA GLN A 536 2.31 -0.77 -19.00
C GLN A 536 3.39 0.02 -19.72
N TRP A 537 4.21 -0.71 -20.47
CA TRP A 537 5.17 -0.07 -21.36
C TRP A 537 4.46 0.60 -22.54
N PHE A 538 4.92 1.81 -22.88
CA PHE A 538 4.44 2.54 -24.05
C PHE A 538 5.44 2.42 -25.20
N ASP A 539 5.09 1.66 -26.24
CA ASP A 539 5.91 1.52 -27.46
C ASP A 539 5.74 2.67 -28.47
N GLY A 540 4.76 3.56 -28.24
CA GLY A 540 4.51 4.70 -29.12
C GLY A 540 5.52 5.84 -28.93
N GLU A 541 5.28 6.93 -29.66
CA GLU A 541 6.10 8.14 -29.59
C GLU A 541 5.40 9.24 -28.76
N ILE A 542 6.20 10.04 -28.06
CA ILE A 542 5.72 11.21 -27.32
C ILE A 542 6.03 12.50 -28.07
N ASP A 543 5.19 13.51 -27.88
CA ASP A 543 5.43 14.84 -28.43
C ASP A 543 6.68 15.50 -27.82
N TRP A 544 7.40 16.30 -28.61
CA TRP A 544 8.57 17.04 -28.13
C TRP A 544 8.31 17.85 -26.86
N LYS A 545 7.15 18.53 -26.77
CA LYS A 545 6.75 19.28 -25.57
C LYS A 545 6.66 18.38 -24.34
N HIS A 546 6.14 17.17 -24.49
CA HIS A 546 6.04 16.21 -23.41
C HIS A 546 7.43 15.68 -23.03
N PHE A 547 8.29 15.36 -24.01
CA PHE A 547 9.67 14.97 -23.74
C PHE A 547 10.44 16.04 -22.94
N LYS A 548 10.36 17.31 -23.35
CA LYS A 548 11.00 18.43 -22.63
C LYS A 548 10.56 18.48 -21.17
N LEU A 549 9.25 18.40 -20.92
CA LEU A 549 8.71 18.38 -19.56
C LEU A 549 9.27 17.21 -18.74
N LEU A 550 9.22 15.99 -19.28
CA LEU A 550 9.70 14.80 -18.58
C LEU A 550 11.20 14.87 -18.30
N TYR A 551 12.00 15.29 -19.29
CA TYR A 551 13.45 15.41 -19.16
C TYR A 551 13.82 16.45 -18.08
N SER A 552 13.13 17.59 -18.06
CA SER A 552 13.28 18.62 -17.02
C SER A 552 12.86 18.14 -15.63
N LEU A 553 11.76 17.40 -15.52
CA LEU A 553 11.30 16.82 -14.26
C LEU A 553 12.31 15.81 -13.71
N TYR A 554 12.77 14.91 -14.57
CA TYR A 554 13.78 13.92 -14.20
C TYR A 554 15.07 14.58 -13.71
N PHE A 555 15.55 15.60 -14.41
CA PHE A 555 16.71 16.38 -13.98
C PHE A 555 16.48 17.00 -12.61
N ALA A 556 15.42 17.78 -12.43
CA ALA A 556 15.13 18.46 -11.16
C ALA A 556 15.03 17.49 -9.98
N MET A 557 14.38 16.35 -10.19
CA MET A 557 14.26 15.29 -9.18
C MET A 557 15.61 14.68 -8.79
N ASN A 558 16.46 14.33 -9.75
CA ASN A 558 17.72 13.62 -9.49
C ASN A 558 18.91 14.56 -9.19
N ALA A 559 18.81 15.83 -9.56
CA ALA A 559 19.75 16.88 -9.19
C ALA A 559 19.37 17.56 -7.86
N GLU A 560 18.18 17.28 -7.34
CA GLU A 560 17.62 17.87 -6.12
C GLU A 560 17.54 19.41 -6.19
N VAL A 561 16.99 19.92 -7.30
CA VAL A 561 16.87 21.36 -7.59
C VAL A 561 15.43 21.74 -7.97
N LYS A 562 15.05 22.97 -7.66
CA LYS A 562 13.78 23.61 -8.04
C LYS A 562 13.86 24.20 -9.45
N ARG A 563 14.96 24.88 -9.79
CA ARG A 563 15.17 25.43 -11.14
C ARG A 563 15.26 24.30 -12.17
N ARG A 564 14.39 24.34 -13.19
CA ARG A 564 14.31 23.39 -14.30
C ARG A 564 15.00 23.94 -15.56
N PHE A 565 15.24 23.07 -16.54
CA PHE A 565 15.61 23.52 -17.89
C PHE A 565 14.49 24.36 -18.52
N THR A 566 14.92 25.35 -19.28
CA THR A 566 14.09 26.24 -20.10
C THR A 566 14.00 25.71 -21.53
N ASP A 567 13.12 26.28 -22.34
CA ASP A 567 12.99 25.88 -23.75
C ASP A 567 14.27 26.13 -24.56
N GLU A 568 15.07 27.12 -24.19
CA GLU A 568 16.34 27.45 -24.84
C GLU A 568 17.37 26.32 -24.68
N ASP A 569 17.44 25.70 -23.49
CA ASP A 569 18.33 24.57 -23.18
C ASP A 569 18.11 23.37 -24.11
N PHE A 570 16.88 23.20 -24.62
CA PHE A 570 16.51 22.09 -25.48
C PHE A 570 16.85 22.32 -26.96
N THR A 571 17.28 23.51 -27.37
CA THR A 571 17.65 23.80 -28.77
C THR A 571 18.76 22.87 -29.26
N ILE A 572 19.76 22.62 -28.41
CA ILE A 572 20.88 21.71 -28.70
C ILE A 572 20.40 20.27 -28.76
N LEU A 573 19.51 19.89 -27.83
CA LEU A 573 18.97 18.55 -27.74
C LEU A 573 18.07 18.24 -28.93
N GLN A 574 17.34 19.21 -29.47
CA GLN A 574 16.48 19.02 -30.64
C GLN A 574 17.31 18.58 -31.85
N HIS A 575 18.39 19.31 -32.17
CA HIS A 575 19.30 18.92 -33.25
C HIS A 575 19.95 17.56 -32.97
N LYS A 576 20.26 17.26 -31.71
CA LYS A 576 20.85 15.98 -31.31
C LYS A 576 19.85 14.81 -31.26
N MET A 577 18.54 15.00 -31.12
CA MET A 577 17.59 13.87 -31.06
C MET A 577 17.28 13.26 -32.44
N HIS A 578 17.63 13.95 -33.51
CA HIS A 578 17.46 13.48 -34.89
C HIS A 578 18.69 12.69 -35.31
N CYS A 579 18.61 11.36 -35.20
CA CYS A 579 19.67 10.49 -35.71
C CYS A 579 19.41 10.16 -37.19
N PRO A 580 20.21 10.68 -38.14
CA PRO A 580 20.04 10.38 -39.56
C PRO A 580 20.31 8.90 -39.87
N GLU A 581 21.17 8.24 -39.08
CA GLU A 581 21.48 6.80 -39.23
C GLU A 581 20.36 5.89 -38.73
N CYS A 582 19.43 6.40 -37.92
CA CYS A 582 18.29 5.63 -37.38
C CYS A 582 16.93 6.06 -37.94
N SER A 583 16.91 7.02 -38.87
CA SER A 583 15.68 7.51 -39.52
C SER A 583 15.52 6.80 -40.86
N GLU A 584 14.52 5.92 -41.00
CA GLU A 584 14.26 5.17 -42.24
C GLU A 584 13.55 5.98 -43.34
N GLY A 585 13.30 7.28 -43.13
CA GLY A 585 12.62 8.14 -44.10
C GLY A 585 12.96 9.61 -43.86
N GLY A 586 13.03 10.37 -44.95
CA GLY A 586 13.43 11.78 -44.94
C GLY A 586 12.64 12.66 -43.99
N PHE A 587 13.26 13.78 -43.62
CA PHE A 587 12.76 14.81 -42.72
C PHE A 587 11.26 15.11 -42.90
N SER A 588 10.42 14.69 -41.95
CA SER A 588 9.08 15.26 -41.82
C SER A 588 9.09 16.38 -40.80
N SER A 589 8.73 17.58 -41.26
CA SER A 589 8.41 18.75 -40.43
C SER A 589 7.30 18.45 -39.38
N PRO A 590 7.08 19.34 -38.38
CA PRO A 590 6.37 19.06 -37.12
C PRO A 590 4.99 18.36 -37.23
N PRO A 591 4.56 17.63 -36.18
CA PRO A 591 5.15 17.60 -34.84
C PRO A 591 6.35 16.65 -34.70
N PHE A 592 7.43 17.14 -34.10
CA PHE A 592 8.61 16.32 -33.77
C PHE A 592 8.23 15.31 -32.68
N ARG A 593 8.29 14.02 -33.04
CA ARG A 593 7.98 12.90 -32.18
C ARG A 593 9.26 12.25 -31.68
N VAL A 594 9.24 11.83 -30.42
CA VAL A 594 10.36 11.16 -29.76
C VAL A 594 9.93 9.76 -29.38
N SER A 595 10.68 8.75 -29.83
CA SER A 595 10.56 7.37 -29.37
C SER A 595 11.59 7.06 -28.28
N PHE A 596 11.39 5.97 -27.54
CA PHE A 596 12.36 5.48 -26.56
C PHE A 596 13.74 5.21 -27.19
N LYS A 597 13.78 4.76 -28.46
CA LYS A 597 15.03 4.49 -29.17
C LYS A 597 15.86 5.75 -29.39
N ASN A 598 15.22 6.91 -29.60
CA ASN A 598 15.91 8.19 -29.74
C ASN A 598 16.67 8.56 -28.46
N VAL A 599 16.06 8.31 -27.29
CA VAL A 599 16.63 8.63 -25.96
C VAL A 599 17.95 7.89 -25.71
N LEU A 600 18.04 6.64 -26.16
CA LEU A 600 19.22 5.77 -25.99
C LEU A 600 20.15 5.71 -27.20
N CYS A 601 19.85 6.42 -28.29
CA CYS A 601 20.63 6.34 -29.53
C CYS A 601 22.10 6.76 -29.30
N PRO A 602 23.09 5.89 -29.55
CA PRO A 602 24.51 6.21 -29.30
C PRO A 602 25.17 6.94 -30.49
N HIS A 603 24.49 7.06 -31.63
CA HIS A 603 25.03 7.68 -32.85
C HIS A 603 25.07 9.21 -32.78
N LEU A 604 24.78 9.79 -31.63
CA LEU A 604 24.90 11.23 -31.43
C LEU A 604 26.37 11.57 -31.27
N HIS A 605 26.88 12.33 -32.24
CA HIS A 605 28.28 12.67 -32.37
C HIS A 605 28.56 14.07 -31.83
N PHE A 606 29.64 14.20 -31.05
CA PHE A 606 30.25 15.48 -30.74
C PHE A 606 31.70 15.44 -31.23
N SER A 607 31.99 16.20 -32.28
CA SER A 607 33.35 16.40 -32.79
C SER A 607 33.84 17.80 -32.43
N ALA A 608 34.89 17.88 -31.62
CA ALA A 608 35.70 19.06 -31.44
C ALA A 608 37.14 18.75 -31.87
N ALA A 609 37.94 19.77 -32.20
CA ALA A 609 39.25 19.67 -32.86
C ALA A 609 40.28 18.67 -32.25
N LYS A 610 40.04 18.12 -31.05
CA LYS A 610 40.83 17.05 -30.42
C LYS A 610 40.02 15.94 -29.74
N CYS A 611 38.69 15.92 -29.91
CA CYS A 611 37.80 15.01 -29.18
C CYS A 611 36.64 14.56 -30.07
N ASP A 612 36.56 13.25 -30.34
CA ASP A 612 35.44 12.60 -31.00
C ASP A 612 34.72 11.74 -29.95
N LEU A 613 33.52 12.19 -29.53
CA LEU A 613 32.70 11.49 -28.55
C LEU A 613 31.37 11.06 -29.15
N ARG A 614 30.99 9.82 -28.88
CA ARG A 614 29.68 9.24 -29.17
C ARG A 614 29.00 8.89 -27.87
N PHE A 615 27.84 9.48 -27.60
CA PHE A 615 27.06 9.19 -26.40
C PHE A 615 25.59 9.54 -26.62
N SER A 616 24.68 8.79 -26.01
CA SER A 616 23.24 9.10 -26.09
C SER A 616 22.88 10.34 -25.26
N ILE A 617 21.76 10.98 -25.59
CA ILE A 617 21.25 12.11 -24.78
C ILE A 617 21.02 11.69 -23.34
N TRP A 618 20.50 10.47 -23.12
CA TRP A 618 20.37 9.94 -21.78
C TRP A 618 21.70 9.78 -21.05
N ARG A 619 22.76 9.34 -21.75
CA ARG A 619 24.10 9.27 -21.16
C ARG A 619 24.60 10.66 -20.77
N GLY A 620 24.35 11.67 -21.60
CA GLY A 620 24.66 13.08 -21.30
C GLY A 620 23.95 13.58 -20.03
N MET A 621 22.66 13.27 -19.87
CA MET A 621 21.91 13.58 -18.63
C MET A 621 22.59 12.99 -17.40
N LEU A 622 22.98 11.72 -17.45
CA LEU A 622 23.58 11.04 -16.30
C LEU A 622 24.94 11.62 -15.92
N GLU A 623 25.77 12.01 -16.89
CA GLU A 623 27.03 12.70 -16.61
C GLU A 623 26.82 14.09 -16.03
N LEU A 624 25.80 14.82 -16.51
CA LEU A 624 25.41 16.09 -15.89
C LEU A 624 24.98 15.88 -14.43
N LEU A 625 24.16 14.87 -14.15
CA LEU A 625 23.73 14.55 -12.79
C LEU A 625 24.89 14.15 -11.87
N HIS A 626 25.96 13.54 -12.39
CA HIS A 626 27.16 13.29 -11.59
C HIS A 626 27.79 14.58 -11.06
N LEU A 627 27.82 15.65 -11.87
CA LEU A 627 28.32 16.97 -11.43
C LEU A 627 27.44 17.55 -10.32
N PHE A 628 26.12 17.46 -10.47
CA PHE A 628 25.17 17.95 -9.46
C PHE A 628 25.22 17.16 -8.16
N ASN A 629 25.57 15.88 -8.21
CA ASN A 629 25.67 15.01 -7.04
C ASN A 629 27.06 15.00 -6.39
N ASP A 630 28.05 15.65 -7.00
CA ASP A 630 29.35 15.86 -6.37
C ASP A 630 29.30 17.02 -5.37
N ALA A 631 29.26 16.67 -4.09
CA ALA A 631 29.23 17.62 -2.97
C ALA A 631 30.41 18.60 -2.95
N LYS A 632 31.51 18.35 -3.68
CA LYS A 632 32.68 19.23 -3.74
C LYS A 632 32.50 20.43 -4.67
N THR A 633 31.54 20.40 -5.58
CA THR A 633 31.49 21.32 -6.73
C THR A 633 30.55 22.52 -6.53
N GLU A 634 29.77 22.56 -5.44
CA GLU A 634 28.69 23.55 -5.18
C GLU A 634 27.71 23.77 -6.35
N THR A 635 27.70 22.86 -7.34
CA THR A 635 27.00 23.00 -8.62
C THR A 635 25.51 23.29 -8.44
N ARG A 636 24.86 22.66 -7.46
CA ARG A 636 23.43 22.89 -7.15
C ARG A 636 23.16 24.33 -6.74
N HIS A 637 24.00 24.91 -5.89
CA HIS A 637 23.84 26.29 -5.43
C HIS A 637 24.04 27.27 -6.59
N LEU A 638 25.08 27.08 -7.40
CA LEU A 638 25.35 27.91 -8.58
C LEU A 638 24.22 27.81 -9.62
N TRP A 639 23.63 26.63 -9.79
CA TRP A 639 22.47 26.41 -10.64
C TRP A 639 21.25 27.18 -10.15
N GLU A 640 20.90 27.08 -8.87
CA GLU A 640 19.76 27.79 -8.29
C GLU A 640 19.93 29.32 -8.32
N CYS A 641 21.17 29.80 -8.16
CA CYS A 641 21.50 31.22 -8.26
C CYS A 641 21.49 31.76 -9.71
N GLY A 642 21.25 30.92 -10.72
CA GLY A 642 21.24 31.36 -12.12
C GLY A 642 22.63 31.56 -12.74
N LEU A 643 23.70 31.18 -12.03
CA LEU A 643 25.08 31.40 -12.48
C LEU A 643 25.53 30.35 -13.51
N LEU A 644 24.93 29.17 -13.47
CA LEU A 644 25.07 28.16 -14.52
C LEU A 644 23.96 28.34 -15.56
N LEU A 645 24.34 28.70 -16.79
CA LEU A 645 23.41 29.03 -17.87
C LEU A 645 22.79 27.81 -18.57
N GLY A 646 23.15 26.59 -18.18
CA GLY A 646 22.58 25.37 -18.73
C GLY A 646 23.23 24.91 -20.03
N LEU A 647 22.41 24.42 -20.96
CA LEU A 647 22.87 23.78 -22.19
C LEU A 647 22.96 24.83 -23.30
N MET A 648 24.18 25.26 -23.65
CA MET A 648 24.41 26.32 -24.66
C MET A 648 25.31 25.85 -25.81
N GLU A 649 24.99 26.28 -27.04
CA GLU A 649 25.86 26.04 -28.20
C GLU A 649 27.13 26.88 -28.08
N MET A 650 28.27 26.30 -28.46
CA MET A 650 29.55 27.03 -28.45
C MET A 650 29.52 28.30 -29.31
N LYS A 651 28.70 28.32 -30.38
CA LYS A 651 28.48 29.53 -31.18
C LYS A 651 27.84 30.63 -30.35
N THR A 652 26.78 30.32 -29.59
CA THR A 652 26.11 31.25 -28.68
C THR A 652 27.04 31.74 -27.58
N VAL A 653 27.83 30.84 -26.99
CA VAL A 653 28.85 31.20 -25.99
C VAL A 653 29.86 32.19 -26.57
N ASN A 654 30.35 31.95 -27.79
CA ASN A 654 31.29 32.85 -28.47
C ASN A 654 30.69 34.22 -28.81
N VAL A 655 29.37 34.32 -28.97
CA VAL A 655 28.68 35.60 -29.16
C VAL A 655 28.57 36.34 -27.83
N LEU A 656 28.18 35.64 -26.76
CA LEU A 656 28.04 36.23 -25.43
C LEU A 656 29.39 36.66 -24.83
N ALA A 657 30.46 35.91 -25.08
CA ALA A 657 31.81 36.23 -24.60
C ALA A 657 32.53 37.34 -25.38
N LYS A 658 31.93 37.84 -26.47
CA LYS A 658 32.42 39.01 -27.23
C LYS A 658 31.89 40.34 -26.70
N PHE A 659 30.90 40.28 -25.82
CA PHE A 659 30.47 41.39 -24.97
C PHE A 659 31.09 41.23 -23.58
#